data_AF-A0A6P3ZSG9-F1
#
_entry.id   AF-A0A6P3ZSG9-F1
#
_cell.length_a   1.000
_cell.length_b   1.000
_cell.length_c   1.000
_cell.angle_alpha   90.00
_cell.angle_beta   90.00
_cell.angle_gamma   90.00
#
_symmetry.space_group_name_H-M   'P 1'
#
loop_
_entity.id
_entity.type
_entity.pdbx_description
1 polymer ?
#
loop_
_entity_poly.entity_id
_entity_poly.type
_entity_poly.pdbx_seq_one_letter_code
_entity_poly.pdbx_strand_id
1 'polypeptide(L)'
;MENVNLQRSIRVVCPKLVLYKNEPGLQWLIGSPFFPPLTIVSTLRCIHIDSFTPDYHKESEDLRKLLVKGFVVIGALIVANSDIEKNAEKAIDAARRLRKLLSCEDGEDVLGAVADLGNEDVRFFSSKSVNSKSLESATTVVYDDYPEKYVWEKGCLLRSELPISLPIYYPVNNPSDVERVFQRAIEAVAAKFKDQKAAYMVESLRQDSAEIPQAVILRGLELDFSTDLSSVMLKEGAQDSDAKLVSCANFCLNGKTGSPVYSAENADRIQVTVLHNSSEKSSKSSAPVAEFFPALEETRLLVVEFKLEVLGYAAKDLPLRFAVSKLIVPGLVDQLNSMKNAVLPNLLAEHPLLHPYHFTPPGFLHPITVIYELNYGETEMKQVEVRKSLHSRLGLPFDRPLLRVANALNLATSGGVRSESIQKGSFLLKDVHIGIPSSGVSGGSVALVQGSYEYYHYLQDGFNDSGWGCAYRSLQTIISWFRLQHYTSIEVPSHREIQQSLVEIGDKDHSFIGSREWIGAIELSFVLDKLLGVSCKVLNVRSGAELPEKCRELALHFESQGTPIMIGGGVLAYTLLGVDYNEVSGDCAFLILDPHYTGNDEHKKIVNGGWCGWKKAVDSKGRNFFLHDKFYNLLLPQRPNMV
;
A
#
# COMPACT_ATOMS: atom_id res chain seq x y z
N MET A 1 35.08 19.45 16.74
CA MET A 1 34.83 20.32 15.56
C MET A 1 34.01 19.61 14.47
N GLU A 2 33.40 18.44 14.72
CA GLU A 2 32.59 17.71 13.73
C GLU A 2 31.08 18.03 13.73
N ASN A 3 30.56 18.77 14.72
CA ASN A 3 29.12 19.00 14.89
C ASN A 3 28.54 20.24 14.17
N VAL A 4 29.32 20.97 13.36
CA VAL A 4 28.85 22.23 12.73
C VAL A 4 28.46 22.05 11.24
N ASN A 5 28.85 20.95 10.60
CA ASN A 5 28.57 20.74 9.16
C ASN A 5 27.34 19.86 8.85
N LEU A 6 26.74 19.19 9.82
CA LEU A 6 25.51 18.39 9.63
C LEU A 6 24.23 19.24 9.50
N GLN A 7 24.30 20.53 9.82
CA GLN A 7 23.15 21.44 9.80
C GLN A 7 22.76 21.94 8.39
N ARG A 8 23.40 21.43 7.32
CA ARG A 8 23.26 21.94 5.93
C ARG A 8 23.01 20.87 4.87
N SER A 9 22.87 19.60 5.27
CA SER A 9 22.64 18.49 4.34
C SER A 9 21.17 18.12 4.28
N ILE A 10 20.58 18.13 3.09
CA ILE A 10 19.23 17.59 2.87
C ILE A 10 19.36 16.11 2.56
N ARG A 11 18.52 15.30 3.20
CA ARG A 11 18.48 13.86 2.95
C ARG A 11 17.21 13.52 2.19
N VAL A 12 17.35 12.86 1.06
CA VAL A 12 16.24 12.34 0.26
C VAL A 12 16.25 10.83 0.39
N VAL A 13 15.25 10.31 1.10
CA VAL A 13 15.10 8.88 1.36
C VAL A 13 14.18 8.25 0.32
N CYS A 14 13.29 8.98 -0.35
CA CYS A 14 12.50 8.35 -1.43
C CYS A 14 13.39 7.94 -2.62
N PRO A 15 13.15 6.77 -3.26
CA PRO A 15 13.96 6.27 -4.38
C PRO A 15 14.03 7.25 -5.56
N LYS A 16 12.94 7.98 -5.83
CA LYS A 16 12.86 9.12 -6.77
C LYS A 16 11.78 10.08 -6.31
N LEU A 17 12.03 11.39 -6.47
CA LEU A 17 10.96 12.39 -6.34
C LEU A 17 10.02 12.20 -7.53
N VAL A 18 8.74 11.98 -7.26
CA VAL A 18 7.76 11.73 -8.33
C VAL A 18 7.44 13.06 -9.01
N LEU A 19 8.18 13.38 -10.07
CA LEU A 19 7.94 14.57 -10.90
C LEU A 19 7.06 14.17 -12.08
N TYR A 20 5.90 14.84 -12.23
CA TYR A 20 5.12 14.72 -13.46
C TYR A 20 5.86 15.44 -14.58
N LYS A 21 6.33 14.68 -15.56
CA LYS A 21 7.05 15.24 -16.72
C LYS A 21 6.14 16.21 -17.45
N ASN A 22 6.65 17.42 -17.68
CA ASN A 22 6.06 18.48 -18.52
C ASN A 22 4.82 19.22 -17.98
N GLU A 23 4.46 19.08 -16.70
CA GLU A 23 3.38 19.88 -16.10
C GLU A 23 3.90 20.76 -14.95
N PRO A 24 3.59 22.08 -14.94
CA PRO A 24 3.88 22.91 -13.78
C PRO A 24 2.95 22.51 -12.63
N GLY A 25 3.48 22.50 -11.41
CA GLY A 25 2.70 22.06 -10.26
C GLY A 25 3.38 22.33 -8.92
N LEU A 26 2.58 22.22 -7.86
CA LEU A 26 3.02 22.27 -6.47
C LEU A 26 2.95 20.86 -5.88
N GLN A 27 3.98 20.45 -5.15
CA GLN A 27 4.03 19.22 -4.39
C GLN A 27 4.39 19.51 -2.94
N TRP A 28 3.85 18.73 -2.02
CA TRP A 28 4.16 18.76 -0.60
C TRP A 28 5.28 17.75 -0.32
N LEU A 29 6.30 18.20 0.40
CA LEU A 29 7.42 17.36 0.82
C LEU A 29 7.10 16.79 2.20
N ILE A 30 7.08 15.47 2.31
CA ILE A 30 6.71 14.76 3.53
C ILE A 30 7.98 14.27 4.23
N GLY A 31 8.04 14.52 5.54
CA GLY A 31 9.11 14.06 6.42
C GLY A 31 8.54 13.48 7.71
N SER A 32 9.41 13.29 8.69
CA SER A 32 9.02 12.84 10.04
C SER A 32 9.82 13.60 11.09
N PRO A 33 9.20 14.00 12.22
CA PRO A 33 9.93 14.60 13.35
C PRO A 33 10.91 13.61 14.01
N PHE A 34 10.81 12.32 13.68
CA PHE A 34 11.71 11.27 14.17
C PHE A 34 12.98 11.10 13.34
N PHE A 35 13.11 11.85 12.23
CA PHE A 35 14.30 11.87 11.40
C PHE A 35 15.06 13.18 11.59
N PRO A 36 16.35 13.24 11.22
CA PRO A 36 17.06 14.50 11.18
C PRO A 36 16.28 15.57 10.40
N PRO A 37 16.32 16.85 10.80
CA PRO A 37 15.61 17.91 10.09
C PRO A 37 15.91 17.89 8.59
N LEU A 38 14.93 18.28 7.77
CA LEU A 38 15.04 18.31 6.31
C LEU A 38 15.26 16.92 5.64
N THR A 39 14.76 15.84 6.26
CA THR A 39 14.71 14.50 5.66
C THR A 39 13.39 14.28 4.91
N ILE A 40 13.46 14.11 3.59
CA ILE A 40 12.31 13.86 2.71
C ILE A 40 12.09 12.35 2.56
N VAL A 41 10.87 11.90 2.84
CA VAL A 41 10.46 10.49 2.80
C VAL A 41 9.53 10.21 1.62
N SER A 42 8.71 11.17 1.22
CA SER A 42 7.82 11.07 0.06
C SER A 42 7.39 12.46 -0.43
N THR A 43 6.75 12.50 -1.61
CA THR A 43 6.13 13.71 -2.16
C THR A 43 4.66 13.46 -2.47
N LEU A 44 3.83 14.48 -2.24
CA LEU A 44 2.39 14.45 -2.56
C LEU A 44 2.04 15.64 -3.45
N ARG A 45 1.44 15.39 -4.62
CA ARG A 45 0.96 16.44 -5.52
C ARG A 45 -0.20 17.20 -4.88
N CYS A 46 -0.17 18.53 -4.98
CA CYS A 46 -1.32 19.37 -4.69
C CYS A 46 -2.33 19.24 -5.85
N ILE A 47 -3.58 18.88 -5.53
CA ILE A 47 -4.62 18.64 -6.55
C ILE A 47 -5.72 19.71 -6.51
N HIS A 48 -5.90 20.42 -5.39
CA HIS A 48 -6.83 21.54 -5.30
C HIS A 48 -6.12 22.85 -5.62
N ILE A 49 -5.87 23.10 -6.91
CA ILE A 49 -5.25 24.33 -7.41
C ILE A 49 -6.28 25.10 -8.23
N ASP A 50 -6.57 26.33 -7.82
CA ASP A 50 -7.31 27.30 -8.63
C ASP A 50 -6.37 28.45 -9.01
N SER A 51 -6.26 28.74 -10.30
CA SER A 51 -5.52 29.91 -10.80
C SER A 51 -4.08 30.04 -10.25
N PHE A 52 -3.37 28.92 -10.12
CA PHE A 52 -2.01 28.78 -9.54
C PHE A 52 -1.90 29.03 -8.03
N THR A 53 -3.01 29.09 -7.30
CA THR A 53 -3.05 29.14 -5.84
C THR A 53 -3.74 27.91 -5.26
N PRO A 54 -3.11 27.21 -4.29
CA PRO A 54 -3.74 26.07 -3.62
C PRO A 54 -4.93 26.49 -2.74
N ASP A 55 -5.99 25.69 -2.73
CA ASP A 55 -7.01 25.72 -1.68
C ASP A 55 -6.44 25.03 -0.43
N TYR A 56 -5.78 25.83 0.42
CA TYR A 56 -5.11 25.33 1.62
C TYR A 56 -6.05 24.64 2.60
N HIS A 57 -7.33 25.02 2.66
CA HIS A 57 -8.28 24.40 3.56
C HIS A 57 -8.59 22.97 3.11
N LYS A 58 -8.98 22.77 1.84
CA LYS A 58 -9.23 21.43 1.30
C LYS A 58 -7.99 20.54 1.34
N GLU A 59 -6.83 21.08 0.96
CA GLU A 59 -5.55 20.34 1.05
C GLU A 59 -5.23 19.92 2.49
N SER A 60 -5.48 20.79 3.47
CA SER A 60 -5.24 20.44 4.87
C SER A 60 -6.18 19.33 5.37
N GLU A 61 -7.45 19.33 4.95
CA GLU A 61 -8.40 18.28 5.31
C GLU A 61 -8.06 16.94 4.66
N ASP A 62 -7.69 16.94 3.39
CA ASP A 62 -7.27 15.74 2.66
C ASP A 62 -6.00 15.14 3.25
N LEU A 63 -4.98 15.97 3.51
CA LEU A 63 -3.71 15.48 4.06
C LEU A 63 -3.85 14.99 5.50
N ARG A 64 -4.74 15.59 6.30
CA ARG A 64 -5.05 15.11 7.66
C ARG A 64 -5.66 13.71 7.66
N LYS A 65 -6.45 13.38 6.63
CA LYS A 65 -7.01 12.03 6.42
C LYS A 65 -5.97 11.06 5.86
N LEU A 66 -5.17 11.52 4.91
CA LEU A 66 -4.27 10.69 4.11
C LEU A 66 -2.98 10.30 4.85
N LEU A 67 -2.35 11.26 5.54
CA LEU A 67 -1.06 11.06 6.19
C LEU A 67 -1.22 10.34 7.54
N VAL A 68 -0.47 9.25 7.69
CA VAL A 68 -0.30 8.55 8.96
C VAL A 68 0.40 9.46 9.97
N LYS A 69 -0.06 9.45 11.22
CA LYS A 69 0.54 10.25 12.29
C LYS A 69 2.00 9.85 12.51
N GLY A 70 2.88 10.82 12.69
CA GLY A 70 4.33 10.60 12.67
C GLY A 70 4.98 10.96 11.34
N PHE A 71 4.19 11.22 10.28
CA PHE A 71 4.64 11.91 9.07
C PHE A 71 3.98 13.28 8.96
N VAL A 72 4.75 14.28 8.53
CA VAL A 72 4.34 15.68 8.50
C VAL A 72 4.81 16.36 7.22
N VAL A 73 4.15 17.46 6.84
CA VAL A 73 4.60 18.31 5.75
C VAL A 73 5.78 19.15 6.25
N ILE A 74 6.98 18.90 5.71
CA ILE A 74 8.21 19.64 6.06
C ILE A 74 8.53 20.76 5.07
N GLY A 75 7.91 20.74 3.89
CA GLY A 75 8.20 21.69 2.83
C GLY A 75 7.30 21.56 1.61
N ALA A 76 7.64 22.29 0.55
CA ALA A 76 6.99 22.17 -0.74
C ALA A 76 7.99 22.26 -1.90
N LEU A 77 7.60 21.71 -3.04
CA LEU A 77 8.34 21.68 -4.29
C LEU A 77 7.48 22.31 -5.40
N ILE A 78 8.05 23.28 -6.12
CA ILE A 78 7.43 23.88 -7.30
C ILE A 78 8.16 23.42 -8.56
N VAL A 79 7.39 22.91 -9.52
CA VAL A 79 7.87 22.59 -10.87
C VAL A 79 7.47 23.74 -11.80
N ALA A 80 8.42 24.55 -12.28
CA ALA A 80 8.16 25.67 -13.17
C ALA A 80 9.45 26.20 -13.83
N ASN A 81 9.37 26.68 -15.08
CA ASN A 81 10.49 27.28 -15.84
C ASN A 81 10.88 28.72 -15.43
N SER A 82 10.33 29.24 -14.33
CA SER A 82 10.54 30.63 -13.88
C SER A 82 11.69 30.78 -12.89
N ASP A 83 11.99 32.01 -12.50
CA ASP A 83 13.01 32.39 -11.50
C ASP A 83 13.02 31.46 -10.27
N ILE A 84 14.16 30.79 -10.06
CA ILE A 84 14.35 29.72 -9.08
C ILE A 84 14.21 30.26 -7.66
N GLU A 85 14.79 31.42 -7.35
CA GLU A 85 14.74 31.99 -6.00
C GLU A 85 13.30 32.40 -5.65
N LYS A 86 12.60 33.02 -6.60
CA LYS A 86 11.19 33.40 -6.45
C LYS A 86 10.27 32.19 -6.29
N ASN A 87 10.56 31.10 -7.01
CA ASN A 87 9.80 29.85 -6.88
C ASN A 87 10.09 29.17 -5.53
N ALA A 88 11.32 29.21 -5.04
CA ALA A 88 11.67 28.69 -3.72
C ALA A 88 10.96 29.48 -2.61
N GLU A 89 10.90 30.80 -2.72
CA GLU A 89 10.12 31.66 -1.80
C GLU A 89 8.64 31.28 -1.76
N LYS A 90 8.02 31.11 -2.94
CA LYS A 90 6.63 30.68 -3.04
C LYS A 90 6.39 29.30 -2.44
N ALA A 91 7.31 28.36 -2.66
CA ALA A 91 7.22 27.01 -2.10
C ALA A 91 7.26 27.05 -0.57
N ILE A 92 8.18 27.83 0.01
CA ILE A 92 8.31 27.99 1.46
C ILE A 92 7.06 28.67 2.05
N ASP A 93 6.53 29.72 1.41
CA ASP A 93 5.31 30.40 1.85
C ASP A 93 4.10 29.45 1.82
N ALA A 94 3.94 28.68 0.74
CA ALA A 94 2.88 27.68 0.63
C ALA A 94 2.98 26.61 1.72
N ALA A 95 4.19 26.08 1.96
CA ALA A 95 4.43 25.09 3.02
C ALA A 95 4.10 25.64 4.41
N ARG A 96 4.48 26.90 4.71
CA ARG A 96 4.15 27.56 5.99
C ARG A 96 2.65 27.69 6.21
N ARG A 97 1.92 28.17 5.20
CA ARG A 97 0.46 28.33 5.28
C ARG A 97 -0.23 27.00 5.54
N LEU A 98 0.19 25.94 4.84
CA LEU A 98 -0.38 24.62 5.03
C LEU A 98 -0.02 24.02 6.39
N ARG A 99 1.24 24.11 6.83
CA ARG A 99 1.71 23.64 8.15
C ARG A 99 0.90 24.26 9.29
N LYS A 100 0.59 25.55 9.20
CA LYS A 100 -0.25 26.26 10.19
C LYS A 100 -1.65 25.66 10.31
N LEU A 101 -2.28 25.26 9.20
CA LEU A 101 -3.60 24.61 9.20
C LEU A 101 -3.56 23.16 9.69
N LEU A 102 -2.44 22.47 9.46
CA LEU A 102 -2.20 21.12 9.97
C LEU A 102 -1.76 21.10 11.44
N SER A 103 -1.66 22.26 12.09
CA SER A 103 -1.13 22.42 13.45
C SER A 103 0.26 21.81 13.63
N CYS A 104 1.09 21.84 12.58
CA CYS A 104 2.50 21.47 12.66
C CYS A 104 3.30 22.54 13.42
N GLU A 105 4.35 22.13 14.12
CA GLU A 105 5.13 22.99 15.03
C GLU A 105 5.66 24.25 14.31
N ASP A 106 5.35 25.43 14.86
CA ASP A 106 5.81 26.75 14.41
C ASP A 106 7.22 26.99 14.97
N GLY A 107 8.24 26.38 14.35
CA GLY A 107 9.63 26.54 14.79
C GLY A 107 10.69 25.77 14.02
N GLU A 108 10.30 24.78 13.23
CA GLU A 108 11.25 23.97 12.45
C GLU A 108 11.54 24.59 11.07
N ASP A 109 12.76 24.36 10.59
CA ASP A 109 13.21 24.75 9.25
C ASP A 109 12.22 24.27 8.18
N VAL A 110 11.75 25.19 7.34
CA VAL A 110 10.84 24.88 6.23
C VAL A 110 11.65 24.70 4.96
N LEU A 111 11.37 23.61 4.24
CA LEU A 111 12.04 23.29 2.99
C LEU A 111 11.27 23.84 1.77
N GLY A 112 11.99 24.53 0.89
CA GLY A 112 11.52 24.93 -0.44
C GLY A 112 12.36 24.24 -1.51
N ALA A 113 11.71 23.59 -2.46
CA ALA A 113 12.40 22.96 -3.57
C ALA A 113 11.87 23.47 -4.91
N VAL A 114 12.72 23.50 -5.92
CA VAL A 114 12.37 23.95 -7.28
C VAL A 114 12.95 22.97 -8.30
N ALA A 115 12.14 22.59 -9.28
CA ALA A 115 12.53 21.78 -10.42
C ALA A 115 12.15 22.48 -11.73
N ASP A 116 13.02 22.41 -12.74
CA ASP A 116 12.77 22.95 -14.08
C ASP A 116 11.93 21.98 -14.92
N LEU A 117 11.11 22.47 -15.85
CA LEU A 117 10.34 21.58 -16.74
C LEU A 117 11.30 20.88 -17.71
N GLY A 118 11.38 19.55 -17.59
CA GLY A 118 12.18 18.71 -18.47
C GLY A 118 13.59 18.38 -17.96
N ASN A 119 14.00 18.94 -16.81
CA ASN A 119 15.18 18.47 -16.08
C ASN A 119 14.74 17.79 -14.76
N GLU A 120 15.33 16.65 -14.42
CA GLU A 120 15.06 15.94 -13.16
C GLU A 120 15.89 16.51 -11.98
N ASP A 121 16.74 17.52 -12.22
CA ASP A 121 17.55 18.18 -11.20
C ASP A 121 16.69 19.10 -10.31
N VAL A 122 16.56 18.73 -9.04
CA VAL A 122 15.86 19.52 -8.03
C VAL A 122 16.86 20.34 -7.20
N ARG A 123 16.60 21.64 -7.07
CA ARG A 123 17.35 22.55 -6.20
C ARG A 123 16.58 22.80 -4.92
N PHE A 124 17.28 22.77 -3.78
CA PHE A 124 16.66 22.88 -2.47
C PHE A 124 17.16 24.09 -1.69
N PHE A 125 16.24 24.68 -0.94
CA PHE A 125 16.42 25.88 -0.14
C PHE A 125 15.76 25.66 1.22
N SER A 126 16.33 26.23 2.27
CA SER A 126 15.78 26.17 3.62
C SER A 126 15.60 27.57 4.20
N SER A 127 14.66 27.72 5.13
CA SER A 127 14.44 28.97 5.85
C SER A 127 14.15 28.71 7.33
N LYS A 128 14.98 29.30 8.20
CA LYS A 128 15.03 29.07 9.65
C LYS A 128 14.07 29.94 10.48
N SER A 129 13.42 30.94 9.88
CA SER A 129 12.55 31.87 10.63
C SER A 129 11.48 32.54 9.76
N VAL A 130 10.32 32.80 10.38
CA VAL A 130 9.18 33.55 9.83
C VAL A 130 9.59 34.98 9.41
N ASN A 131 10.64 35.55 10.01
CA ASN A 131 11.04 36.94 9.82
C ASN A 131 12.35 37.12 9.01
N SER A 132 13.04 36.04 8.63
CA SER A 132 14.25 36.13 7.81
C SER A 132 13.93 35.89 6.34
N LYS A 133 14.09 36.92 5.49
CA LYS A 133 14.04 36.80 4.01
C LYS A 133 15.28 36.10 3.41
N SER A 134 16.24 35.65 4.22
CA SER A 134 17.41 34.95 3.73
C SER A 134 17.05 33.52 3.35
N LEU A 135 16.95 33.25 2.05
CA LEU A 135 16.95 31.88 1.55
C LEU A 135 18.37 31.32 1.65
N GLU A 136 18.51 30.19 2.32
CA GLU A 136 19.77 29.46 2.40
C GLU A 136 19.71 28.28 1.42
N SER A 137 20.49 28.34 0.35
CA SER A 137 20.63 27.24 -0.61
C SER A 137 21.35 26.05 0.02
N ALA A 138 20.81 24.85 -0.16
CA ALA A 138 21.43 23.64 0.36
C ALA A 138 22.72 23.31 -0.40
N THR A 139 23.80 23.05 0.34
CA THR A 139 25.14 22.79 -0.23
C THR A 139 25.42 21.32 -0.48
N THR A 140 24.61 20.41 0.08
CA THR A 140 24.78 18.95 -0.11
C THR A 140 23.43 18.24 -0.02
N VAL A 141 23.12 17.43 -1.03
CA VAL A 141 21.94 16.54 -1.05
C VAL A 141 22.45 15.10 -0.99
N VAL A 142 21.97 14.33 -0.02
CA VAL A 142 22.34 12.93 0.19
C VAL A 142 21.13 12.05 -0.16
N TYR A 143 21.31 11.17 -1.14
CA TYR A 143 20.34 10.13 -1.46
C TYR A 143 20.68 8.85 -0.69
N ASP A 144 19.68 8.16 -0.19
CA ASP A 144 19.87 6.91 0.56
C ASP A 144 19.79 5.69 -0.38
N ASP A 145 20.76 4.78 -0.27
CA ASP A 145 20.81 3.57 -1.10
C ASP A 145 19.82 2.49 -0.63
N TYR A 146 19.38 2.52 0.64
CA TYR A 146 18.49 1.52 1.24
C TYR A 146 17.38 2.18 2.08
N PRO A 147 16.42 2.83 1.42
CA PRO A 147 15.50 3.73 2.09
C PRO A 147 14.46 3.05 2.98
N GLU A 148 14.02 1.84 2.62
CA GLU A 148 13.12 1.05 3.45
C GLU A 148 13.79 0.64 4.76
N LYS A 149 15.07 0.27 4.70
CA LYS A 149 15.87 -0.02 5.88
C LYS A 149 15.97 1.20 6.79
N TYR A 150 16.24 2.37 6.22
CA TYR A 150 16.35 3.61 6.98
C TYR A 150 15.11 3.91 7.83
N VAL A 151 13.91 3.73 7.26
CA VAL A 151 12.64 4.00 7.94
C VAL A 151 12.31 2.89 8.96
N TRP A 152 12.31 1.63 8.54
CA TRP A 152 11.77 0.54 9.34
C TRP A 152 12.75 -0.06 10.36
N GLU A 153 14.04 0.25 10.26
CA GLU A 153 15.01 -0.10 11.30
C GLU A 153 14.83 0.78 12.55
N LYS A 154 14.53 2.08 12.34
CA LYS A 154 14.38 3.09 13.40
C LYS A 154 12.98 3.19 13.99
N GLY A 155 11.96 2.81 13.23
CA GLY A 155 10.56 3.00 13.60
C GLY A 155 9.75 1.73 13.79
N CYS A 156 8.54 1.92 14.30
CA CYS A 156 7.51 0.90 14.49
C CYS A 156 6.12 1.47 14.16
N LEU A 157 5.14 0.59 13.96
CA LEU A 157 3.75 0.96 13.72
C LEU A 157 2.92 0.83 14.99
N LEU A 158 2.19 1.88 15.32
CA LEU A 158 1.13 1.88 16.33
C LEU A 158 -0.21 1.70 15.63
N ARG A 159 -1.06 0.80 16.11
CA ARG A 159 -2.41 0.56 15.59
C ARG A 159 -3.44 0.73 16.69
N SER A 160 -4.52 1.44 16.41
CA SER A 160 -5.68 1.55 17.30
C SER A 160 -6.95 1.29 16.50
N GLU A 161 -7.70 0.26 16.89
CA GLU A 161 -9.02 -0.04 16.34
C GLU A 161 -10.08 0.25 17.40
N LEU A 162 -11.07 1.07 17.06
CA LEU A 162 -12.11 1.50 18.00
C LEU A 162 -13.48 1.56 17.31
N PRO A 163 -14.36 0.57 17.54
CA PRO A 163 -15.76 0.68 17.17
C PRO A 163 -16.47 1.64 18.12
N ILE A 164 -17.28 2.54 17.57
CA ILE A 164 -18.07 3.53 18.31
C ILE A 164 -19.52 3.42 17.83
N SER A 165 -20.42 3.13 18.77
CA SER A 165 -21.87 3.22 18.55
C SER A 165 -22.37 4.49 19.24
N LEU A 166 -22.84 5.46 18.46
CA LEU A 166 -23.28 6.75 18.95
C LEU A 166 -24.81 6.88 18.88
N PRO A 167 -25.53 6.69 20.00
CA PRO A 167 -26.97 6.92 20.05
C PRO A 167 -27.27 8.42 20.10
N ILE A 168 -28.12 8.89 19.21
CA ILE A 168 -28.55 10.27 19.06
C ILE A 168 -30.07 10.31 19.22
N TYR A 169 -30.53 11.10 20.17
CA TYR A 169 -31.95 11.30 20.46
C TYR A 169 -32.36 12.69 19.96
N TYR A 170 -33.44 12.78 19.19
CA TYR A 170 -33.92 14.06 18.68
C TYR A 170 -35.45 14.16 18.59
N PRO A 171 -36.03 15.36 18.79
CA PRO A 171 -37.47 15.57 18.67
C PRO A 171 -37.94 15.48 17.22
N VAL A 172 -39.07 14.81 16.97
CA VAL A 172 -39.64 14.65 15.61
C VAL A 172 -40.00 16.00 14.98
N ASN A 173 -40.39 16.97 15.80
CA ASN A 173 -40.86 18.28 15.34
C ASN A 173 -39.73 19.26 14.96
N ASN A 174 -38.46 18.91 15.18
CA ASN A 174 -37.31 19.77 14.87
C ASN A 174 -36.10 18.99 14.32
N PRO A 175 -36.17 18.49 13.07
CA PRO A 175 -35.11 17.69 12.47
C PRO A 175 -33.79 18.46 12.23
N SER A 176 -33.83 19.80 12.17
CA SER A 176 -32.61 20.62 12.07
C SER A 176 -31.74 20.59 13.33
N ASP A 177 -32.30 20.18 14.49
CA ASP A 177 -31.51 20.05 15.71
C ASP A 177 -30.60 18.80 15.69
N VAL A 178 -30.90 17.82 14.84
CA VAL A 178 -30.17 16.55 14.78
C VAL A 178 -28.70 16.75 14.45
N GLU A 179 -28.41 17.61 13.47
CA GLU A 179 -27.04 17.93 13.05
C GLU A 179 -26.24 18.54 14.20
N ARG A 180 -26.86 19.45 14.97
CA ARG A 180 -26.24 20.11 16.12
C ARG A 180 -25.99 19.14 17.27
N VAL A 181 -26.97 18.28 17.58
CA VAL A 181 -26.83 17.25 18.63
C VAL A 181 -25.74 16.24 18.23
N PHE A 182 -25.72 15.82 16.97
CA PHE A 182 -24.70 14.93 16.43
C PHE A 182 -23.30 15.54 16.52
N GLN A 183 -23.13 16.80 16.11
CA GLN A 183 -21.85 17.48 16.21
C GLN A 183 -21.35 17.56 17.66
N ARG A 184 -22.23 17.93 18.61
CA ARG A 184 -21.89 17.97 20.05
C ARG A 184 -21.53 16.59 20.59
N ALA A 185 -22.23 15.55 20.14
CA ALA A 185 -21.95 14.18 20.56
C ALA A 185 -20.56 13.72 20.08
N ILE A 186 -20.18 14.06 18.84
CA ILE A 186 -18.83 13.79 18.32
C ILE A 186 -17.76 14.59 19.08
N GLU A 187 -18.01 15.87 19.37
CA GLU A 187 -17.10 16.70 20.17
C GLU A 187 -16.92 16.13 21.59
N ALA A 188 -17.99 15.61 22.21
CA ALA A 188 -17.92 14.95 23.50
C ALA A 188 -17.10 13.65 23.46
N VAL A 189 -17.24 12.84 22.39
CA VAL A 189 -16.41 11.64 22.18
C VAL A 189 -14.94 12.02 21.99
N ALA A 190 -14.65 13.04 21.16
CA ALA A 190 -13.29 13.52 20.95
C ALA A 190 -12.65 14.05 22.25
N ALA A 191 -13.44 14.71 23.11
CA ALA A 191 -12.99 15.17 24.42
C ALA A 191 -12.68 14.00 25.37
N LYS A 192 -13.44 12.89 25.31
CA LYS A 192 -13.20 11.69 26.12
C LYS A 192 -11.84 11.06 25.87
N PHE A 193 -11.25 11.19 24.68
CA PHE A 193 -9.89 10.69 24.42
C PHE A 193 -8.82 11.45 25.23
N LYS A 194 -9.07 12.71 25.59
CA LYS A 194 -8.15 13.53 26.39
C LYS A 194 -8.55 13.61 27.86
N ASP A 195 -9.59 12.87 28.28
CA ASP A 195 -10.07 12.86 29.66
C ASP A 195 -9.09 12.12 30.58
N GLN A 196 -9.02 12.56 31.84
CA GLN A 196 -8.29 11.90 32.92
C GLN A 196 -8.74 10.45 33.13
N LYS A 197 -10.01 10.15 32.85
CA LYS A 197 -10.60 8.80 32.95
C LYS A 197 -10.29 7.89 31.77
N ALA A 198 -9.70 8.41 30.69
CA ALA A 198 -9.26 7.55 29.58
C ALA A 198 -8.11 6.66 30.05
N ALA A 199 -8.07 5.43 29.56
CA ALA A 199 -6.96 4.51 29.76
C ALA A 199 -6.59 3.88 28.41
N TYR A 200 -5.30 3.66 28.19
CA TYR A 200 -4.78 3.12 26.95
C TYR A 200 -3.96 1.88 27.27
N MET A 201 -4.42 0.73 26.79
CA MET A 201 -3.71 -0.53 26.94
C MET A 201 -2.81 -0.74 25.72
N VAL A 202 -1.52 -0.96 25.94
CA VAL A 202 -0.49 -1.09 24.92
C VAL A 202 0.06 -2.50 24.93
N GLU A 203 0.01 -3.17 23.78
CA GLU A 203 0.34 -4.59 23.61
C GLU A 203 1.14 -4.83 22.32
N SER A 204 1.94 -5.91 22.27
CA SER A 204 2.62 -6.33 21.04
C SER A 204 1.74 -7.28 20.23
N LEU A 205 1.68 -7.11 18.90
CA LEU A 205 0.80 -7.87 18.00
C LEU A 205 1.44 -9.14 17.41
N ARG A 206 2.75 -9.38 17.60
CA ARG A 206 3.42 -10.57 17.03
C ARG A 206 3.68 -11.60 18.13
N GLN A 207 3.03 -12.77 18.01
CA GLN A 207 3.09 -13.89 18.96
C GLN A 207 4.22 -14.90 18.67
N ASP A 208 5.04 -14.69 17.65
CA ASP A 208 6.06 -15.67 17.24
C ASP A 208 7.31 -15.69 18.15
N SER A 209 7.35 -14.88 19.23
CA SER A 209 8.42 -14.92 20.24
C SER A 209 7.96 -15.56 21.55
N ALA A 210 8.82 -16.41 22.12
CA ALA A 210 8.57 -17.12 23.38
C ALA A 210 8.44 -16.20 24.62
N GLU A 211 8.79 -14.91 24.49
CA GLU A 211 8.60 -13.87 25.50
C GLU A 211 7.76 -12.74 24.90
N ILE A 212 6.47 -12.67 25.27
CA ILE A 212 5.59 -11.56 24.92
C ILE A 212 5.74 -10.49 26.01
N PRO A 213 6.09 -9.24 25.66
CA PRO A 213 6.14 -8.14 26.63
C PRO A 213 4.79 -7.99 27.34
N GLN A 214 4.81 -7.80 28.66
CA GLN A 214 3.59 -7.60 29.44
C GLN A 214 2.87 -6.32 28.97
N ALA A 215 1.54 -6.39 28.84
CA ALA A 215 0.70 -5.25 28.49
C ALA A 215 0.91 -4.08 29.47
N VAL A 216 0.99 -2.86 28.93
CA VAL A 216 1.16 -1.63 29.72
C VAL A 216 -0.12 -0.81 29.66
N ILE A 217 -0.61 -0.37 30.81
CA ILE A 217 -1.78 0.51 30.90
C ILE A 217 -1.30 1.93 31.19
N LEU A 218 -1.58 2.86 30.28
CA LEU A 218 -1.33 4.29 30.45
C LEU A 218 -2.63 4.99 30.82
N ARG A 219 -2.61 5.79 31.89
CA ARG A 219 -3.78 6.58 32.30
C ARG A 219 -3.78 7.95 31.64
N GLY A 220 -4.96 8.52 31.40
CA GLY A 220 -5.11 9.84 30.79
C GLY A 220 -4.37 10.95 31.55
N LEU A 221 -4.26 10.82 32.88
CA LEU A 221 -3.46 11.71 33.74
C LEU A 221 -1.95 11.67 33.47
N GLU A 222 -1.43 10.57 32.92
CA GLU A 222 -0.01 10.37 32.62
C GLU A 222 0.36 10.83 31.21
N LEU A 223 -0.65 11.17 30.39
CA LEU A 223 -0.46 11.62 29.01
C LEU A 223 -0.15 13.12 28.97
N ASP A 224 0.88 13.45 28.22
CA ASP A 224 1.27 14.84 27.97
C ASP A 224 0.87 15.26 26.56
N PHE A 225 -0.07 16.20 26.49
CA PHE A 225 -0.53 16.80 25.23
C PHE A 225 0.15 18.15 24.95
N SER A 226 0.90 18.71 25.89
CA SER A 226 1.48 20.05 25.84
C SER A 226 2.91 20.10 25.32
N THR A 227 3.76 19.13 25.68
CA THR A 227 5.19 19.13 25.27
C THR A 227 5.38 18.78 23.80
N ASP A 228 6.25 19.50 23.09
CA ASP A 228 6.52 19.29 21.65
C ASP A 228 7.39 18.05 21.39
N LEU A 229 7.16 17.35 20.28
CA LEU A 229 7.86 16.10 19.96
C LEU A 229 9.35 16.35 19.68
N SER A 230 9.67 17.44 18.99
CA SER A 230 11.05 17.89 18.72
C SER A 230 11.85 18.08 20.02
N SER A 231 11.21 18.64 21.05
CA SER A 231 11.83 18.87 22.37
C SER A 231 12.08 17.58 23.16
N VAL A 232 11.26 16.54 22.95
CA VAL A 232 11.42 15.23 23.59
C VAL A 232 12.60 14.48 22.99
N MET A 233 12.72 14.46 21.66
CA MET A 233 13.80 13.78 20.95
C MET A 233 15.18 14.42 21.20
N LEU A 234 15.24 15.75 21.42
CA LEU A 234 16.49 16.46 21.73
C LEU A 234 17.01 16.21 23.16
N LYS A 235 16.13 15.91 24.12
CA LYS A 235 16.49 15.75 25.53
C LYS A 235 17.19 14.42 25.84
N GLU A 236 17.06 13.39 25.00
CA GLU A 236 17.74 12.10 25.23
C GLU A 236 19.26 12.14 24.96
N GLY A 237 19.79 13.22 24.38
CA GLY A 237 21.24 13.47 24.35
C GLY A 237 21.83 13.88 25.70
N ALA A 238 20.99 14.25 26.67
CA ALA A 238 21.38 14.55 28.04
C ALA A 238 20.83 13.47 28.96
N GLN A 239 21.71 12.68 29.57
CA GLN A 239 21.33 11.75 30.63
C GLN A 239 20.62 12.53 31.74
N ASP A 240 19.30 12.42 31.82
CA ASP A 240 18.56 12.86 32.98
C ASP A 240 17.78 11.70 33.60
N SER A 241 17.90 11.63 34.91
CA SER A 241 17.67 10.49 35.76
C SER A 241 16.22 10.35 36.20
N ASP A 242 15.28 10.21 35.24
CA ASP A 242 13.91 9.83 35.56
C ASP A 242 13.70 8.33 35.35
N ALA A 243 13.50 7.62 36.46
CA ALA A 243 13.25 6.19 36.48
C ALA A 243 11.96 5.82 35.71
N LYS A 244 12.04 4.79 34.85
CA LYS A 244 10.93 3.99 34.28
C LYS A 244 10.04 4.61 33.19
N LEU A 245 10.60 5.23 32.14
CA LEU A 245 9.81 5.43 30.91
C LEU A 245 9.92 4.22 29.99
N VAL A 246 8.79 3.53 29.79
CA VAL A 246 8.67 2.43 28.84
C VAL A 246 8.60 3.03 27.44
N SER A 247 9.54 2.67 26.56
CA SER A 247 9.59 3.10 25.16
C SER A 247 8.91 2.08 24.23
N CYS A 248 8.66 2.50 22.99
CA CYS A 248 8.15 1.62 21.93
C CYS A 248 9.07 0.41 21.66
N ALA A 249 10.39 0.55 21.87
CA ALA A 249 11.39 -0.48 21.63
C ALA A 249 11.12 -1.76 22.44
N ASN A 250 10.54 -1.64 23.63
CA ASN A 250 10.21 -2.78 24.48
C ASN A 250 9.16 -3.71 23.87
N PHE A 251 8.42 -3.25 22.85
CA PHE A 251 7.41 -4.01 22.13
C PHE A 251 7.84 -4.42 20.72
N CYS A 252 9.08 -4.07 20.34
CA CYS A 252 9.70 -4.40 19.06
C CYS A 252 10.61 -5.62 19.21
N LEU A 253 10.69 -6.48 18.19
CA LEU A 253 11.50 -7.70 18.26
C LEU A 253 12.99 -7.39 18.05
N ASN A 254 13.83 -7.88 18.96
CA ASN A 254 15.29 -7.87 18.79
C ASN A 254 15.74 -9.12 18.03
N GLY A 255 16.13 -8.96 16.76
CA GLY A 255 16.77 -10.01 15.96
C GLY A 255 15.81 -10.84 15.12
N LYS A 256 15.61 -10.44 13.86
CA LYS A 256 15.00 -11.30 12.84
C LYS A 256 16.00 -12.41 12.47
N THR A 257 15.66 -13.68 12.67
CA THR A 257 16.44 -14.81 12.13
C THR A 257 16.23 -14.90 10.62
N GLY A 258 17.16 -14.36 9.83
CA GLY A 258 17.10 -14.27 8.37
C GLY A 258 17.47 -12.87 7.87
N SER A 259 17.60 -12.66 6.55
CA SER A 259 17.76 -11.29 6.02
C SER A 259 16.48 -10.49 6.30
N PRO A 260 16.53 -9.40 7.07
CA PRO A 260 15.32 -8.65 7.43
C PRO A 260 14.72 -8.00 6.18
N VAL A 261 13.48 -8.36 5.83
CA VAL A 261 12.69 -7.59 4.87
C VAL A 261 12.14 -6.36 5.60
N TYR A 262 12.50 -5.18 5.10
CA TYR A 262 12.05 -3.90 5.63
C TYR A 262 10.86 -3.42 4.82
N SER A 263 9.66 -3.45 5.40
CA SER A 263 8.43 -2.95 4.80
C SER A 263 7.40 -2.66 5.88
N ALA A 264 6.36 -1.89 5.56
CA ALA A 264 5.24 -1.63 6.47
C ALA A 264 4.55 -2.94 6.93
N GLU A 265 4.43 -3.91 6.03
CA GLU A 265 3.86 -5.23 6.33
C GLU A 265 4.69 -5.98 7.38
N ASN A 266 6.02 -5.85 7.29
CA ASN A 266 7.00 -6.54 8.13
C ASN A 266 7.52 -5.73 9.32
N ALA A 267 6.96 -4.55 9.55
CA ALA A 267 7.30 -3.67 10.65
C ALA A 267 6.83 -4.25 12.00
N ASP A 268 7.52 -3.86 13.08
CA ASP A 268 7.06 -4.11 14.45
C ASP A 268 5.74 -3.38 14.67
N ARG A 269 4.75 -4.06 15.27
CA ARG A 269 3.38 -3.54 15.45
C ARG A 269 2.99 -3.54 16.93
N ILE A 270 2.55 -2.39 17.39
CA ILE A 270 2.07 -2.14 18.76
C ILE A 270 0.57 -1.84 18.68
N GLN A 271 -0.25 -2.65 19.33
CA GLN A 271 -1.68 -2.39 19.48
C GLN A 271 -1.90 -1.42 20.63
N VAL A 272 -2.75 -0.42 20.42
CA VAL A 272 -3.25 0.50 21.43
C VAL A 272 -4.77 0.34 21.50
N THR A 273 -5.25 -0.14 22.64
CA THR A 273 -6.68 -0.31 22.91
C THR A 273 -7.16 0.81 23.82
N VAL A 274 -8.15 1.57 23.37
CA VAL A 274 -8.74 2.68 24.13
C VAL A 274 -9.80 2.13 25.08
N LEU A 275 -9.65 2.45 26.36
CA LEU A 275 -10.55 2.08 27.45
C LEU A 275 -11.02 3.34 28.18
N HIS A 276 -12.18 3.25 28.84
CA HIS A 276 -12.68 4.34 29.68
C HIS A 276 -12.97 3.83 31.09
N ASN A 277 -12.31 4.40 32.08
CA ASN A 277 -12.45 3.97 33.46
C ASN A 277 -13.64 4.65 34.14
N SER A 278 -14.71 3.89 34.36
CA SER A 278 -15.89 4.33 35.11
C SER A 278 -15.84 4.01 36.61
N SER A 279 -14.78 3.34 37.09
CA SER A 279 -14.71 2.75 38.45
C SER A 279 -13.85 3.53 39.46
N GLU A 280 -13.08 4.53 39.03
CA GLU A 280 -12.00 5.14 39.84
C GLU A 280 -12.48 6.04 41.01
N LYS A 281 -13.79 6.31 41.13
CA LYS A 281 -14.35 7.26 42.11
C LYS A 281 -15.29 6.67 43.17
N SER A 282 -15.34 5.35 43.37
CA SER A 282 -16.13 4.81 44.49
C SER A 282 -15.30 3.91 45.42
N SER A 283 -15.15 4.34 46.66
CA SER A 283 -14.67 3.52 47.79
C SER A 283 -15.62 2.35 48.13
N LYS A 284 -16.75 2.27 47.44
CA LYS A 284 -17.75 1.20 47.51
C LYS A 284 -17.88 0.56 46.13
N SER A 285 -18.01 -0.77 46.07
CA SER A 285 -18.44 -1.45 44.86
C SER A 285 -19.81 -0.86 44.45
N SER A 286 -19.90 -0.34 43.24
CA SER A 286 -21.14 0.21 42.69
C SER A 286 -21.65 -0.76 41.63
N ALA A 287 -22.88 -1.22 41.78
CA ALA A 287 -23.56 -2.00 40.75
C ALA A 287 -23.85 -1.12 39.51
N PRO A 288 -24.04 -1.70 38.31
CA PRO A 288 -24.50 -0.94 37.15
C PRO A 288 -25.75 -0.13 37.48
N VAL A 289 -25.70 1.18 37.25
CA VAL A 289 -26.83 2.09 37.47
C VAL A 289 -27.53 2.30 36.13
N ALA A 290 -28.83 1.99 36.08
CA ALA A 290 -29.68 2.37 34.96
C ALA A 290 -30.24 3.78 35.23
N GLU A 291 -29.86 4.73 34.40
CA GLU A 291 -30.44 6.08 34.43
C GLU A 291 -31.59 6.15 33.43
N PHE A 292 -32.75 6.63 33.88
CA PHE A 292 -33.94 6.83 33.04
C PHE A 292 -34.15 8.32 32.81
N PHE A 293 -34.14 8.72 31.54
CA PHE A 293 -34.41 10.09 31.11
C PHE A 293 -35.70 10.12 30.29
N PRO A 294 -36.84 10.58 30.86
CA PRO A 294 -38.08 10.66 30.12
C PRO A 294 -37.97 11.73 29.02
N ALA A 295 -38.36 11.36 27.80
CA ALA A 295 -38.48 12.32 26.70
C ALA A 295 -39.69 13.26 26.95
N LEU A 296 -39.46 14.57 26.86
CA LEU A 296 -40.51 15.58 27.06
C LEU A 296 -41.47 15.69 25.86
N GLU A 297 -41.02 15.24 24.68
CA GLU A 297 -41.75 15.26 23.41
C GLU A 297 -41.47 13.96 22.62
N GLU A 298 -42.24 13.71 21.56
CA GLU A 298 -42.01 12.54 20.68
C GLU A 298 -40.59 12.58 20.10
N THR A 299 -39.78 11.60 20.48
CA THR A 299 -38.33 11.56 20.23
C THR A 299 -37.97 10.31 19.45
N ARG A 300 -37.13 10.46 18.42
CA ARG A 300 -36.57 9.34 17.67
C ARG A 300 -35.13 9.05 18.11
N LEU A 301 -34.76 7.78 18.05
CA LEU A 301 -33.39 7.30 18.24
C LEU A 301 -32.76 7.06 16.87
N LEU A 302 -31.58 7.63 16.66
CA LEU A 302 -30.69 7.34 15.55
C LEU A 302 -29.39 6.78 16.13
N VAL A 303 -28.95 5.62 15.68
CA VAL A 303 -27.65 5.07 16.06
C VAL A 303 -26.71 5.24 14.88
N VAL A 304 -25.61 5.96 15.08
CA VAL A 304 -24.56 6.12 14.08
C VAL A 304 -23.37 5.29 14.52
N GLU A 305 -22.95 4.37 13.65
CA GLU A 305 -21.81 3.49 13.90
C GLU A 305 -20.56 4.01 13.18
N PHE A 306 -19.44 4.11 13.91
CA PHE A 306 -18.14 4.39 13.34
C PHE A 306 -17.19 3.25 13.66
N LYS A 307 -16.44 2.80 12.65
CA LYS A 307 -15.27 1.96 12.85
C LYS A 307 -14.02 2.79 12.62
N LEU A 308 -13.37 3.20 13.70
CA LEU A 308 -12.08 3.88 13.62
C LEU A 308 -10.95 2.86 13.55
N GLU A 309 -10.02 3.05 12.62
CA GLU A 309 -8.77 2.31 12.54
C GLU A 309 -7.64 3.29 12.19
N VAL A 310 -6.78 3.55 13.16
CA VAL A 310 -5.74 4.55 13.08
C VAL A 310 -4.39 3.87 13.13
N LEU A 311 -3.53 4.24 12.18
CA LEU A 311 -2.10 3.95 12.21
C LEU A 311 -1.31 5.18 12.63
N GLY A 312 -0.23 4.94 13.39
CA GLY A 312 0.82 5.90 13.67
C GLY A 312 2.19 5.27 13.42
N TYR A 313 3.15 6.07 12.96
CA TYR A 313 4.56 5.72 12.91
C TYR A 313 5.27 6.40 14.08
N ALA A 314 6.05 5.64 14.84
CA ALA A 314 6.85 6.14 15.95
C ALA A 314 8.28 5.62 15.87
N ALA A 315 9.24 6.46 16.29
CA ALA A 315 10.58 5.97 16.59
C ALA A 315 10.54 4.94 17.73
N LYS A 316 11.45 3.97 17.69
CA LYS A 316 11.51 2.90 18.70
C LYS A 316 11.88 3.44 20.09
N ASP A 317 12.71 4.47 20.17
CA ASP A 317 13.09 5.15 21.41
C ASP A 317 11.95 5.99 22.01
N LEU A 318 10.94 6.40 21.23
CA LEU A 318 9.84 7.23 21.71
C LEU A 318 9.12 6.61 22.93
N PRO A 319 8.99 7.34 24.06
CA PRO A 319 8.21 6.89 25.20
C PRO A 319 6.73 6.69 24.85
N LEU A 320 6.13 5.60 25.36
CA LEU A 320 4.75 5.22 25.01
C LEU A 320 3.71 6.32 25.30
N ARG A 321 3.90 7.10 26.37
CA ARG A 321 3.01 8.22 26.70
C ARG A 321 2.90 9.25 25.57
N PHE A 322 4.01 9.55 24.89
CA PHE A 322 4.03 10.49 23.77
C PHE A 322 3.55 9.83 22.48
N ALA A 323 3.86 8.54 22.28
CA ALA A 323 3.31 7.76 21.18
C ALA A 323 1.77 7.78 21.19
N VAL A 324 1.16 7.57 22.35
CA VAL A 324 -0.30 7.63 22.51
C VAL A 324 -0.83 9.06 22.41
N SER A 325 -0.26 10.02 23.17
CA SER A 325 -0.81 11.37 23.26
C SER A 325 -0.63 12.22 22.00
N LYS A 326 0.46 12.01 21.24
CA LYS A 326 0.81 12.82 20.06
C LYS A 326 0.52 12.13 18.74
N LEU A 327 0.40 10.79 18.70
CA LEU A 327 0.13 10.06 17.45
C LEU A 327 -1.27 9.45 17.46
N ILE A 328 -1.58 8.57 18.42
CA ILE A 328 -2.86 7.83 18.40
C ILE A 328 -4.05 8.74 18.69
N VAL A 329 -4.04 9.52 19.77
CA VAL A 329 -5.18 10.38 20.15
C VAL A 329 -5.51 11.42 19.06
N PRO A 330 -4.54 12.18 18.51
CA PRO A 330 -4.83 13.08 17.40
C PRO A 330 -5.33 12.34 16.16
N GLY A 331 -4.78 11.16 15.84
CA GLY A 331 -5.27 10.34 14.73
C GLY A 331 -6.73 9.91 14.88
N LEU A 332 -7.13 9.48 16.08
CA LEU A 332 -8.53 9.11 16.38
C LEU A 332 -9.47 10.31 16.26
N VAL A 333 -9.08 11.47 16.79
CA VAL A 333 -9.86 12.71 16.69
C VAL A 333 -10.02 13.16 15.24
N ASP A 334 -8.95 13.10 14.45
CA ASP A 334 -8.94 13.54 13.07
C ASP A 334 -9.78 12.62 12.17
N GLN A 335 -9.66 11.30 12.36
CA GLN A 335 -10.47 10.32 11.63
C GLN A 335 -11.96 10.44 12.01
N LEU A 336 -12.27 10.56 13.30
CA LEU A 336 -13.65 10.76 13.77
C LEU A 336 -14.28 12.02 13.17
N ASN A 337 -13.56 13.15 13.16
CA ASN A 337 -14.05 14.39 12.54
C ASN A 337 -14.22 14.25 11.02
N SER A 338 -13.33 13.50 10.36
CA SER A 338 -13.42 13.25 8.92
C SER A 338 -14.63 12.40 8.57
N MET A 339 -14.89 11.33 9.32
CA MET A 339 -16.08 10.49 9.15
C MET A 339 -17.36 11.25 9.50
N LYS A 340 -17.35 12.08 10.54
CA LYS A 340 -18.45 13.00 10.85
C LYS A 340 -18.79 13.88 9.66
N ASN A 341 -17.82 14.55 9.06
CA ASN A 341 -18.04 15.45 7.92
C ASN A 341 -18.59 14.70 6.68
N ALA A 342 -18.24 13.42 6.51
CA ALA A 342 -18.76 12.58 5.43
C ALA A 342 -20.19 12.05 5.70
N VAL A 343 -20.53 11.75 6.95
CA VAL A 343 -21.87 11.28 7.35
C VAL A 343 -22.88 12.44 7.44
N LEU A 344 -22.44 13.63 7.88
CA LEU A 344 -23.31 14.77 8.18
C LEU A 344 -24.31 15.12 7.06
N PRO A 345 -23.92 15.19 5.76
CA PRO A 345 -24.85 15.54 4.68
C PRO A 345 -26.01 14.54 4.48
N ASN A 346 -25.81 13.28 4.86
CA ASN A 346 -26.77 12.18 4.68
C ASN A 346 -27.25 11.59 6.02
N LEU A 347 -27.13 12.34 7.12
CA LEU A 347 -27.37 11.84 8.48
C LEU A 347 -28.79 11.30 8.72
N LEU A 348 -29.79 11.86 8.05
CA LEU A 348 -31.19 11.41 8.14
C LEU A 348 -31.62 10.48 6.99
N ALA A 349 -30.73 10.23 6.04
CA ALA A 349 -30.94 9.35 4.90
C ALA A 349 -30.21 8.01 5.12
N GLU A 350 -29.82 7.33 4.05
CA GLU A 350 -28.97 6.14 4.12
C GLU A 350 -27.55 6.55 4.51
N HIS A 351 -27.05 6.04 5.64
CA HIS A 351 -25.72 6.39 6.15
C HIS A 351 -24.62 5.80 5.27
N PRO A 352 -23.56 6.56 4.96
CA PRO A 352 -22.41 5.99 4.26
C PRO A 352 -21.71 4.97 5.16
N LEU A 353 -21.55 3.73 4.69
CA LEU A 353 -20.75 2.71 5.36
C LEU A 353 -19.26 2.99 5.15
N LEU A 354 -18.70 3.86 5.98
CA LEU A 354 -17.32 4.32 5.90
C LEU A 354 -16.35 3.34 6.57
N HIS A 355 -15.32 2.92 5.83
CA HIS A 355 -14.26 2.04 6.31
C HIS A 355 -12.88 2.61 6.01
N PRO A 356 -12.02 2.82 7.03
CA PRO A 356 -10.63 3.17 6.83
C PRO A 356 -9.81 1.96 6.34
N TYR A 357 -8.95 2.19 5.38
CA TYR A 357 -7.97 1.24 4.86
C TYR A 357 -6.60 1.88 4.80
N HIS A 358 -5.56 1.07 4.97
CA HIS A 358 -4.18 1.53 4.95
C HIS A 358 -3.44 0.92 3.76
N PHE A 359 -2.71 1.74 3.00
CA PHE A 359 -2.01 1.29 1.78
C PHE A 359 -0.52 1.63 1.87
N THR A 360 0.33 0.80 1.27
CA THR A 360 1.73 1.14 0.97
C THR A 360 1.93 1.01 -0.53
N PRO A 361 1.54 2.03 -1.31
CA PRO A 361 1.64 1.95 -2.76
C PRO A 361 3.11 1.88 -3.21
N PRO A 362 3.39 1.36 -4.42
CA PRO A 362 4.75 1.25 -4.94
C PRO A 362 5.49 2.60 -4.91
N GLY A 363 6.72 2.60 -4.43
CA GLY A 363 7.55 3.81 -4.30
C GLY A 363 7.31 4.63 -3.03
N PHE A 364 6.33 4.27 -2.19
CA PHE A 364 6.11 4.90 -0.89
C PHE A 364 6.74 4.09 0.24
N LEU A 365 7.45 4.79 1.14
CA LEU A 365 8.13 4.18 2.29
C LEU A 365 7.25 4.08 3.53
N HIS A 366 6.13 4.80 3.54
CA HIS A 366 5.20 4.87 4.67
C HIS A 366 3.78 4.54 4.23
N PRO A 367 2.94 4.02 5.13
CA PRO A 367 1.53 3.83 4.82
C PRO A 367 0.79 5.16 4.66
N ILE A 368 -0.30 5.12 3.91
CA ILE A 368 -1.33 6.16 3.82
C ILE A 368 -2.66 5.58 4.28
N THR A 369 -3.56 6.45 4.76
CA THR A 369 -4.92 6.05 5.17
C THR A 369 -5.94 6.59 4.19
N VAL A 370 -6.88 5.76 3.74
CA VAL A 370 -7.98 6.16 2.86
C VAL A 370 -9.28 5.64 3.46
N ILE A 371 -10.32 6.47 3.50
CA ILE A 371 -11.64 6.09 3.99
C ILE A 371 -12.53 5.85 2.77
N TYR A 372 -12.97 4.61 2.58
CA TYR A 372 -13.89 4.24 1.50
C TYR A 372 -15.32 4.10 2.00
N GLU A 373 -16.28 4.44 1.14
CA GLU A 373 -17.70 4.18 1.34
C GLU A 373 -18.05 2.86 0.64
N LEU A 374 -18.57 1.90 1.40
CA LEU A 374 -18.77 0.51 0.94
C LEU A 374 -20.23 0.09 0.80
N ASN A 375 -21.18 1.04 0.85
CA ASN A 375 -22.62 0.75 0.73
C ASN A 375 -22.97 -0.13 -0.49
N TYR A 376 -22.21 -0.02 -1.58
CA TYR A 376 -22.46 -0.73 -2.83
C TYR A 376 -21.28 -1.63 -3.29
N GLY A 377 -20.33 -1.93 -2.39
CA GLY A 377 -19.18 -2.82 -2.63
C GLY A 377 -17.94 -2.16 -3.27
N GLU A 378 -16.81 -2.90 -3.32
CA GLU A 378 -15.49 -2.37 -3.74
C GLU A 378 -15.39 -2.01 -5.23
N THR A 379 -16.21 -2.65 -6.07
CA THR A 379 -16.20 -2.51 -7.53
C THR A 379 -17.00 -1.31 -8.03
N GLU A 380 -17.48 -0.45 -7.13
CA GLU A 380 -18.38 0.65 -7.49
C GLU A 380 -17.66 1.74 -8.32
N MET A 381 -18.32 2.18 -9.40
CA MET A 381 -17.88 3.32 -10.22
C MET A 381 -17.69 4.61 -9.41
N LYS A 382 -18.42 4.78 -8.29
CA LYS A 382 -18.29 5.97 -7.41
C LYS A 382 -16.91 6.10 -6.79
N GLN A 383 -16.21 4.98 -6.54
CA GLN A 383 -14.86 5.01 -5.98
C GLN A 383 -13.77 5.28 -7.03
N VAL A 384 -14.10 5.18 -8.33
CA VAL A 384 -13.13 5.38 -9.41
C VAL A 384 -12.56 6.81 -9.40
N GLU A 385 -13.40 7.83 -9.23
CA GLU A 385 -12.92 9.22 -9.22
C GLU A 385 -12.11 9.54 -7.96
N VAL A 386 -12.48 8.96 -6.81
CA VAL A 386 -11.68 9.04 -5.59
C VAL A 386 -10.30 8.39 -5.81
N ARG A 387 -10.25 7.19 -6.39
CA ARG A 387 -8.98 6.50 -6.68
C ARG A 387 -8.14 7.24 -7.73
N LYS A 388 -8.74 7.78 -8.80
CA LYS A 388 -8.03 8.65 -9.76
C LYS A 388 -7.44 9.89 -9.10
N SER A 389 -8.22 10.56 -8.25
CA SER A 389 -7.74 11.71 -7.48
C SER A 389 -6.55 11.34 -6.59
N LEU A 390 -6.63 10.20 -5.89
CA LEU A 390 -5.52 9.67 -5.09
C LEU A 390 -4.31 9.29 -5.94
N HIS A 391 -4.50 8.66 -7.10
CA HIS A 391 -3.41 8.35 -8.02
C HIS A 391 -2.70 9.62 -8.49
N SER A 392 -3.46 10.66 -8.87
CA SER A 392 -2.91 11.98 -9.20
C SER A 392 -2.10 12.58 -8.05
N ARG A 393 -2.65 12.53 -6.82
CA ARG A 393 -2.01 13.05 -5.60
C ARG A 393 -0.72 12.28 -5.26
N LEU A 394 -0.71 10.97 -5.42
CA LEU A 394 0.40 10.09 -5.05
C LEU A 394 1.41 9.88 -6.19
N GLY A 395 1.12 10.39 -7.40
CA GLY A 395 1.98 10.17 -8.56
C GLY A 395 1.93 8.74 -9.10
N LEU A 396 0.84 8.02 -8.85
CA LEU A 396 0.65 6.64 -9.26
C LEU A 396 0.12 6.57 -10.71
N PRO A 397 0.46 5.52 -11.46
CA PRO A 397 0.01 5.39 -12.84
C PRO A 397 -1.49 5.08 -12.90
N PHE A 398 -2.18 5.56 -13.95
CA PHE A 398 -3.62 5.39 -14.14
C PHE A 398 -4.00 4.13 -14.93
N ASP A 399 -3.05 3.21 -15.12
CA ASP A 399 -3.20 1.99 -15.93
C ASP A 399 -3.38 0.72 -15.07
N ARG A 400 -3.31 0.83 -13.74
CA ARG A 400 -3.36 -0.33 -12.83
C ARG A 400 -3.98 0.00 -11.46
N PRO A 401 -4.69 -0.94 -10.82
CA PRO A 401 -5.31 -0.73 -9.52
C PRO A 401 -4.26 -0.85 -8.41
N LEU A 402 -3.96 0.26 -7.74
CA LEU A 402 -2.98 0.29 -6.63
C LEU A 402 -3.62 0.63 -5.28
N LEU A 403 -4.87 1.07 -5.29
CA LEU A 403 -5.62 1.54 -4.12
C LEU A 403 -7.02 0.91 -4.05
N ARG A 404 -7.22 -0.29 -4.60
CA ARG A 404 -8.43 -1.07 -4.28
C ARG A 404 -8.30 -1.60 -2.87
N VAL A 405 -9.42 -1.84 -2.19
CA VAL A 405 -9.40 -2.42 -0.83
C VAL A 405 -8.57 -3.71 -0.75
N ALA A 406 -8.57 -4.53 -1.80
CA ALA A 406 -7.72 -5.72 -1.88
C ALA A 406 -6.20 -5.42 -1.81
N ASN A 407 -5.75 -4.22 -2.20
CA ASN A 407 -4.37 -3.73 -2.05
C ASN A 407 -4.04 -3.25 -0.62
N ALA A 408 -5.01 -3.23 0.30
CA ALA A 408 -4.79 -2.70 1.65
C ALA A 408 -3.85 -3.60 2.45
N LEU A 409 -3.05 -2.98 3.31
CA LEU A 409 -2.17 -3.67 4.25
C LEU A 409 -2.98 -4.65 5.10
N ASN A 410 -2.52 -5.89 5.13
CA ASN A 410 -3.12 -6.88 6.02
C ASN A 410 -2.64 -6.66 7.46
N LEU A 411 -3.48 -5.97 8.22
CA LEU A 411 -3.26 -5.64 9.62
C LEU A 411 -3.98 -6.58 10.59
N ALA A 412 -4.77 -7.54 10.07
CA ALA A 412 -5.52 -8.46 10.90
C ALA A 412 -4.59 -9.27 11.82
N THR A 413 -4.98 -9.39 13.08
CA THR A 413 -4.48 -10.42 13.98
C THR A 413 -4.84 -11.77 13.37
N SER A 414 -3.91 -12.71 13.33
CA SER A 414 -4.13 -14.09 12.87
C SER A 414 -5.10 -14.90 13.76
N GLY A 415 -6.13 -14.28 14.33
CA GLY A 415 -7.13 -14.87 15.21
C GLY A 415 -8.56 -14.31 15.06
N GLY A 416 -8.82 -13.42 14.08
CA GLY A 416 -10.18 -13.02 13.71
C GLY A 416 -10.71 -13.92 12.60
N VAL A 417 -11.81 -14.63 12.86
CA VAL A 417 -12.51 -15.58 11.97
C VAL A 417 -12.79 -14.95 10.59
N ARG A 418 -11.80 -15.00 9.68
CA ARG A 418 -12.10 -15.32 8.29
C ARG A 418 -12.39 -16.81 8.31
N SER A 419 -13.62 -17.15 7.91
CA SER A 419 -14.11 -18.50 7.66
C SER A 419 -12.94 -19.44 7.33
N GLU A 420 -12.71 -20.42 8.20
CA GLU A 420 -11.66 -21.46 8.11
C GLU A 420 -11.78 -22.34 6.85
N SER A 421 -12.57 -21.92 5.85
CA SER A 421 -12.68 -22.52 4.53
C SER A 421 -11.61 -22.06 3.54
N ILE A 422 -10.75 -21.08 3.85
CA ILE A 422 -9.72 -20.55 2.91
C ILE A 422 -8.30 -21.07 3.19
N GLN A 423 -8.03 -21.74 4.32
CA GLN A 423 -6.73 -22.37 4.63
C GLN A 423 -6.69 -23.88 4.27
N LYS A 424 -7.37 -24.28 3.20
CA LYS A 424 -7.14 -25.57 2.52
C LYS A 424 -6.51 -25.31 1.16
N GLY A 425 -5.26 -24.90 1.16
CA GLY A 425 -4.40 -24.89 -0.02
C GLY A 425 -2.97 -24.99 0.46
N SER A 426 -2.18 -25.87 -0.13
CA SER A 426 -0.73 -25.79 0.01
C SER A 426 -0.29 -24.36 -0.27
N PHE A 427 0.72 -23.85 0.45
CA PHE A 427 1.32 -22.56 0.11
C PHE A 427 1.96 -22.68 -1.28
N LEU A 428 1.18 -22.40 -2.33
CA LEU A 428 1.64 -22.42 -3.70
C LEU A 428 2.85 -21.50 -3.80
N LEU A 429 3.88 -21.98 -4.50
CA LEU A 429 5.10 -21.19 -4.67
C LEU A 429 4.78 -19.93 -5.47
N LYS A 430 5.21 -18.79 -4.93
CA LYS A 430 5.11 -17.50 -5.60
C LYS A 430 6.45 -17.12 -6.20
N ASP A 431 6.41 -16.44 -7.33
CA ASP A 431 7.54 -15.74 -7.93
C ASP A 431 8.82 -16.59 -8.02
N VAL A 432 8.67 -17.84 -8.47
CA VAL A 432 9.76 -18.84 -8.57
C VAL A 432 10.94 -18.36 -9.42
N HIS A 433 10.69 -17.38 -10.29
CA HIS A 433 11.72 -16.74 -11.09
C HIS A 433 12.73 -15.89 -10.30
N ILE A 434 12.43 -15.53 -9.06
CA ILE A 434 13.31 -14.71 -8.23
C ILE A 434 14.52 -15.54 -7.78
N GLY A 435 15.72 -14.98 -7.97
CA GLY A 435 16.98 -15.66 -7.61
C GLY A 435 17.47 -16.68 -8.63
N ILE A 436 16.89 -16.73 -9.83
CA ILE A 436 17.43 -17.53 -10.94
C ILE A 436 18.73 -16.90 -11.47
N PRO A 437 19.76 -17.72 -11.82
CA PRO A 437 21.00 -17.23 -12.43
C PRO A 437 20.77 -16.42 -13.72
N SER A 438 21.75 -15.61 -14.12
CA SER A 438 21.64 -14.81 -15.34
C SER A 438 21.45 -15.68 -16.61
N SER A 439 20.80 -15.12 -17.62
CA SER A 439 20.52 -15.76 -18.91
C SER A 439 21.78 -16.13 -19.71
N GLY A 440 22.90 -15.45 -19.45
CA GLY A 440 24.12 -15.51 -20.26
C GLY A 440 24.01 -14.79 -21.62
N VAL A 441 23.06 -13.87 -21.82
CA VAL A 441 23.01 -12.97 -22.99
C VAL A 441 23.89 -11.75 -22.71
N SER A 442 24.99 -11.60 -23.47
CA SER A 442 25.94 -10.51 -23.27
C SER A 442 25.35 -9.19 -23.76
N GLY A 443 25.25 -8.18 -22.89
CA GLY A 443 24.73 -6.85 -23.25
C GLY A 443 23.24 -6.83 -23.62
N GLY A 444 22.48 -7.85 -23.20
CA GLY A 444 21.04 -7.91 -23.40
C GLY A 444 20.27 -7.05 -22.40
N SER A 445 19.07 -6.65 -22.79
CA SER A 445 18.09 -5.99 -21.95
C SER A 445 17.04 -7.01 -21.50
N VAL A 446 16.88 -7.13 -20.18
CA VAL A 446 15.94 -8.06 -19.55
C VAL A 446 14.60 -7.37 -19.34
N ALA A 447 13.53 -7.93 -19.90
CA ALA A 447 12.15 -7.53 -19.68
C ALA A 447 11.37 -8.70 -19.06
N LEU A 448 10.79 -8.51 -17.88
CA LEU A 448 10.13 -9.55 -17.07
C LEU A 448 8.66 -9.21 -16.80
N VAL A 449 7.91 -10.23 -16.36
CA VAL A 449 6.62 -10.08 -15.70
C VAL A 449 6.70 -9.03 -14.57
N GLN A 450 5.66 -8.19 -14.47
CA GLN A 450 5.57 -7.13 -13.47
C GLN A 450 4.56 -7.54 -12.38
N GLY A 451 5.03 -7.73 -11.15
CA GLY A 451 4.18 -8.17 -10.04
C GLY A 451 4.16 -9.69 -9.87
N SER A 452 3.50 -10.13 -8.80
CA SER A 452 3.54 -11.52 -8.35
C SER A 452 2.57 -12.46 -9.07
N TYR A 453 2.97 -13.73 -9.17
CA TYR A 453 2.14 -14.85 -9.62
C TYR A 453 2.36 -16.09 -8.74
N GLU A 454 1.44 -17.04 -8.79
CA GLU A 454 1.59 -18.37 -8.19
C GLU A 454 1.93 -19.40 -9.27
N TYR A 455 2.80 -20.36 -8.95
CA TYR A 455 3.21 -21.41 -9.86
C TYR A 455 2.25 -22.60 -9.80
N TYR A 456 1.42 -22.72 -10.84
CA TYR A 456 0.57 -23.88 -11.03
C TYR A 456 1.25 -24.91 -11.94
N HIS A 457 1.28 -26.18 -11.50
CA HIS A 457 1.92 -27.30 -12.19
C HIS A 457 1.17 -28.61 -11.97
N TYR A 458 1.63 -29.70 -12.61
CA TYR A 458 0.93 -30.98 -12.57
C TYR A 458 0.80 -31.56 -11.17
N LEU A 459 -0.24 -32.38 -10.98
CA LEU A 459 -0.51 -33.13 -9.75
C LEU A 459 -0.87 -32.26 -8.53
N GLN A 460 -0.98 -30.94 -8.70
CA GLN A 460 -1.57 -30.06 -7.69
C GLN A 460 -3.06 -30.33 -7.51
N ASP A 461 -3.59 -29.92 -6.35
CA ASP A 461 -4.99 -30.10 -5.95
C ASP A 461 -5.42 -31.58 -5.85
N GLY A 462 -4.45 -32.50 -5.75
CA GLY A 462 -4.71 -33.94 -5.77
C GLY A 462 -5.26 -34.45 -7.10
N PHE A 463 -5.11 -33.68 -8.19
CA PHE A 463 -5.68 -33.98 -9.50
C PHE A 463 -4.60 -34.40 -10.49
N ASN A 464 -4.74 -35.59 -11.09
CA ASN A 464 -3.79 -36.09 -12.08
C ASN A 464 -4.12 -35.59 -13.49
N ASP A 465 -3.48 -34.49 -13.86
CA ASP A 465 -3.56 -33.86 -15.17
C ASP A 465 -2.31 -34.10 -16.04
N SER A 466 -1.48 -35.08 -15.67
CA SER A 466 -0.26 -35.40 -16.41
C SER A 466 -0.57 -35.77 -17.86
N GLY A 467 0.09 -35.08 -18.78
CA GLY A 467 -0.05 -35.30 -20.22
C GLY A 467 -1.16 -34.50 -20.87
N TRP A 468 -1.99 -33.75 -20.12
CA TRP A 468 -3.03 -32.92 -20.73
C TRP A 468 -3.36 -31.59 -20.06
N GLY A 469 -2.95 -31.38 -18.81
CA GLY A 469 -3.24 -30.17 -18.06
C GLY A 469 -2.37 -28.96 -18.37
N CYS A 470 -1.35 -29.05 -19.24
CA CYS A 470 -0.29 -28.04 -19.30
C CYS A 470 -0.83 -26.62 -19.56
N ALA A 471 -1.77 -26.48 -20.50
CA ALA A 471 -2.41 -25.21 -20.81
C ALA A 471 -3.36 -24.74 -19.68
N TYR A 472 -4.04 -25.67 -18.98
CA TYR A 472 -4.85 -25.34 -17.81
C TYR A 472 -3.99 -24.76 -16.68
N ARG A 473 -2.85 -25.36 -16.37
CA ARG A 473 -1.93 -24.87 -15.34
C ARG A 473 -1.28 -23.53 -15.71
N SER A 474 -0.96 -23.33 -17.00
CA SER A 474 -0.51 -22.02 -17.50
C SER A 474 -1.60 -20.96 -17.34
N LEU A 475 -2.85 -21.29 -17.66
CA LEU A 475 -4.00 -20.40 -17.44
C LEU A 475 -4.20 -20.05 -15.96
N GLN A 476 -4.12 -21.05 -15.07
CA GLN A 476 -4.20 -20.84 -13.63
C GLN A 476 -3.10 -19.88 -13.13
N THR A 477 -1.87 -20.04 -13.63
CA THR A 477 -0.77 -19.11 -13.35
C THR A 477 -1.10 -17.69 -13.81
N ILE A 478 -1.65 -17.51 -15.01
CA ILE A 478 -2.07 -16.20 -15.53
C ILE A 478 -3.20 -15.59 -14.66
N ILE A 479 -4.23 -16.37 -14.32
CA ILE A 479 -5.35 -15.89 -13.48
C ILE A 479 -4.84 -15.51 -12.08
N SER A 480 -3.90 -16.27 -11.53
CA SER A 480 -3.28 -15.96 -10.24
C SER A 480 -2.57 -14.61 -10.25
N TRP A 481 -1.93 -14.25 -11.38
CA TRP A 481 -1.30 -12.94 -11.55
C TRP A 481 -2.36 -11.84 -11.50
N PHE A 482 -3.47 -11.96 -12.24
CA PHE A 482 -4.55 -10.96 -12.21
C PHE A 482 -5.17 -10.81 -10.81
N ARG A 483 -5.29 -11.92 -10.06
CA ARG A 483 -5.78 -11.92 -8.68
C ARG A 483 -4.80 -11.21 -7.74
N LEU A 484 -3.51 -11.56 -7.81
CA LEU A 484 -2.46 -10.97 -6.97
C LEU A 484 -2.14 -9.52 -7.32
N GLN A 485 -2.44 -9.08 -8.54
CA GLN A 485 -2.38 -7.68 -8.95
C GLN A 485 -3.71 -6.95 -8.74
N HIS A 486 -4.69 -7.61 -8.11
CA HIS A 486 -5.98 -7.04 -7.69
C HIS A 486 -6.86 -6.50 -8.84
N TYR A 487 -6.66 -7.02 -10.06
CA TYR A 487 -7.59 -6.81 -11.17
C TYR A 487 -8.91 -7.54 -10.94
N THR A 488 -8.85 -8.68 -10.26
CA THR A 488 -10.00 -9.53 -9.95
C THR A 488 -9.94 -10.05 -8.51
N SER A 489 -11.11 -10.31 -7.93
CA SER A 489 -11.28 -11.08 -6.69
C SER A 489 -11.69 -12.53 -6.95
N ILE A 490 -11.81 -12.93 -8.22
CA ILE A 490 -12.14 -14.29 -8.62
C ILE A 490 -10.99 -15.21 -8.25
N GLU A 491 -11.33 -16.33 -7.60
CA GLU A 491 -10.38 -17.38 -7.26
C GLU A 491 -9.90 -18.10 -8.52
N VAL A 492 -8.70 -18.70 -8.44
CA VAL A 492 -8.14 -19.44 -9.57
C VAL A 492 -9.00 -20.68 -9.83
N PRO A 493 -9.58 -20.84 -11.04
CA PRO A 493 -10.53 -21.90 -11.32
C PRO A 493 -9.84 -23.26 -11.48
N SER A 494 -10.55 -24.32 -11.11
CA SER A 494 -10.19 -25.71 -11.40
C SER A 494 -10.33 -26.05 -12.89
N HIS A 495 -9.75 -27.17 -13.35
CA HIS A 495 -9.91 -27.65 -14.74
C HIS A 495 -11.38 -27.79 -15.14
N ARG A 496 -12.21 -28.28 -14.21
CA ARG A 496 -13.63 -28.47 -14.46
C ARG A 496 -14.36 -27.13 -14.66
N GLU A 497 -14.04 -26.11 -13.87
CA GLU A 497 -14.61 -24.76 -14.02
C GLU A 497 -14.14 -24.07 -15.31
N ILE A 498 -12.88 -24.29 -15.70
CA ILE A 498 -12.37 -23.85 -17.00
C ILE A 498 -13.14 -24.52 -18.15
N GLN A 499 -13.34 -25.84 -18.10
CA GLN A 499 -14.12 -26.58 -19.10
C GLN A 499 -15.58 -26.12 -19.13
N GLN A 500 -16.19 -25.92 -17.96
CA GLN A 500 -17.54 -25.39 -17.82
C GLN A 500 -17.67 -24.02 -18.47
N SER A 501 -16.68 -23.14 -18.28
CA SER A 501 -16.66 -21.80 -18.89
C SER A 501 -16.67 -21.87 -20.42
N LEU A 502 -15.91 -22.80 -21.02
CA LEU A 502 -15.89 -23.02 -22.48
C LEU A 502 -17.21 -23.59 -23.02
N VAL A 503 -17.89 -24.42 -22.25
CA VAL A 503 -19.23 -24.92 -22.62
C VAL A 503 -20.27 -23.81 -22.52
N GLU A 504 -20.23 -22.99 -21.47
CA GLU A 504 -21.21 -21.91 -21.25
C GLU A 504 -21.17 -20.82 -22.32
N ILE A 505 -19.99 -20.54 -22.88
CA ILE A 505 -19.86 -19.59 -24.00
C ILE A 505 -20.20 -20.22 -25.36
N GLY A 506 -20.45 -21.54 -25.41
CA GLY A 506 -20.79 -22.27 -26.63
C GLY A 506 -19.61 -22.68 -27.50
N ASP A 507 -18.38 -22.66 -26.99
CA ASP A 507 -17.17 -23.10 -27.72
C ASP A 507 -17.04 -24.62 -27.76
N LYS A 508 -17.49 -25.31 -26.71
CA LYS A 508 -17.40 -26.77 -26.55
C LYS A 508 -18.75 -27.40 -26.20
N ASP A 509 -18.94 -28.66 -26.58
CA ASP A 509 -20.11 -29.47 -26.19
C ASP A 509 -20.08 -29.85 -24.70
N HIS A 510 -21.24 -30.13 -24.11
CA HIS A 510 -21.36 -30.50 -22.68
C HIS A 510 -20.52 -31.72 -22.27
N SER A 511 -20.20 -32.63 -23.19
CA SER A 511 -19.32 -33.78 -22.92
C SER A 511 -17.87 -33.38 -22.60
N PHE A 512 -17.48 -32.14 -22.88
CA PHE A 512 -16.15 -31.61 -22.60
C PHE A 512 -15.88 -31.44 -21.10
N ILE A 513 -16.93 -31.23 -20.29
CA ILE A 513 -16.81 -31.09 -18.83
C ILE A 513 -16.42 -32.44 -18.21
N GLY A 514 -15.30 -32.46 -17.50
CA GLY A 514 -14.71 -33.67 -16.93
C GLY A 514 -13.89 -34.50 -17.92
N SER A 515 -13.72 -34.04 -19.16
CA SER A 515 -12.83 -34.68 -20.13
C SER A 515 -11.35 -34.45 -19.79
N ARG A 516 -10.46 -35.12 -20.53
CA ARG A 516 -9.00 -34.93 -20.45
C ARG A 516 -8.43 -34.32 -21.73
N GLU A 517 -9.27 -33.56 -22.44
CA GLU A 517 -8.89 -32.94 -23.70
C GLU A 517 -7.97 -31.72 -23.48
N TRP A 518 -7.10 -31.46 -24.44
CA TRP A 518 -6.23 -30.29 -24.45
C TRP A 518 -7.00 -29.02 -24.83
N ILE A 519 -6.53 -27.88 -24.31
CA ILE A 519 -6.95 -26.54 -24.73
C ILE A 519 -5.73 -25.76 -25.22
N GLY A 520 -5.95 -24.76 -26.08
CA GLY A 520 -4.91 -23.91 -26.64
C GLY A 520 -5.06 -22.44 -26.30
N ALA A 521 -4.20 -21.62 -26.89
CA ALA A 521 -4.20 -20.16 -26.68
C ALA A 521 -5.58 -19.50 -26.94
N ILE A 522 -6.34 -20.00 -27.92
CA ILE A 522 -7.66 -19.45 -28.26
C ILE A 522 -8.68 -19.74 -27.15
N GLU A 523 -8.80 -20.99 -26.71
CA GLU A 523 -9.68 -21.34 -25.59
C GLU A 523 -9.31 -20.59 -24.31
N LEU A 524 -8.02 -20.45 -24.01
CA LEU A 524 -7.56 -19.65 -22.87
C LEU A 524 -8.02 -18.18 -22.98
N SER A 525 -7.98 -17.59 -24.18
CA SER A 525 -8.45 -16.21 -24.41
C SER A 525 -9.94 -16.06 -24.09
N PHE A 526 -10.76 -17.05 -24.44
CA PHE A 526 -12.19 -17.02 -24.15
C PHE A 526 -12.48 -17.16 -22.66
N VAL A 527 -11.72 -18.01 -21.96
CA VAL A 527 -11.88 -18.16 -20.51
C VAL A 527 -11.45 -16.90 -19.77
N LEU A 528 -10.35 -16.26 -20.18
CA LEU A 528 -9.90 -14.98 -19.60
C LEU A 528 -10.91 -13.85 -19.84
N ASP A 529 -11.51 -13.79 -21.03
CA ASP A 529 -12.57 -12.80 -21.32
C ASP A 529 -13.83 -13.09 -20.50
N LYS A 530 -14.32 -14.33 -20.50
CA LYS A 530 -15.53 -14.74 -19.77
C LYS A 530 -15.42 -14.52 -18.27
N LEU A 531 -14.29 -14.90 -17.66
CA LEU A 531 -14.12 -14.83 -16.21
C LEU A 531 -13.68 -13.44 -15.76
N LEU A 532 -12.75 -12.80 -16.47
CA LEU A 532 -12.09 -11.58 -15.99
C LEU A 532 -12.39 -10.33 -16.83
N GLY A 533 -13.05 -10.45 -17.98
CA GLY A 533 -13.18 -9.37 -18.95
C GLY A 533 -11.84 -8.94 -19.56
N VAL A 534 -10.87 -9.84 -19.60
CA VAL A 534 -9.50 -9.56 -20.06
C VAL A 534 -9.38 -9.86 -21.55
N SER A 535 -9.04 -8.83 -22.32
CA SER A 535 -8.69 -9.01 -23.73
C SER A 535 -7.30 -9.63 -23.88
N CYS A 536 -7.11 -10.41 -24.93
CA CYS A 536 -5.83 -11.07 -25.21
C CYS A 536 -5.40 -10.83 -26.65
N LYS A 537 -4.09 -10.65 -26.86
CA LYS A 537 -3.46 -10.70 -28.18
C LYS A 537 -2.91 -12.10 -28.41
N VAL A 538 -3.14 -12.67 -29.60
CA VAL A 538 -2.57 -13.97 -29.98
C VAL A 538 -1.52 -13.76 -31.06
N LEU A 539 -0.28 -14.13 -30.75
CA LEU A 539 0.84 -14.06 -31.68
C LEU A 539 1.12 -15.46 -32.22
N ASN A 540 0.96 -15.60 -33.54
CA ASN A 540 1.14 -16.87 -34.23
C ASN A 540 2.52 -16.95 -34.86
N VAL A 541 3.20 -18.05 -34.64
CA VAL A 541 4.55 -18.35 -35.15
C VAL A 541 4.50 -19.68 -35.88
N ARG A 542 5.01 -19.73 -37.12
CA ARG A 542 4.86 -20.93 -37.97
C ARG A 542 5.93 -21.99 -37.69
N SER A 543 7.06 -21.57 -37.13
CA SER A 543 8.20 -22.41 -36.79
C SER A 543 8.86 -21.93 -35.49
N GLY A 544 9.35 -22.84 -34.65
CA GLY A 544 10.17 -22.47 -33.49
C GLY A 544 11.41 -21.62 -33.83
N ALA A 545 11.88 -21.66 -35.08
CA ALA A 545 12.99 -20.84 -35.55
C ALA A 545 12.67 -19.33 -35.62
N GLU A 546 11.39 -18.98 -35.73
CA GLU A 546 10.92 -17.58 -35.85
C GLU A 546 10.74 -16.91 -34.47
N LEU A 547 10.81 -17.66 -33.35
CA LEU A 547 10.61 -17.09 -32.01
C LEU A 547 11.63 -16.01 -31.60
N PRO A 548 12.95 -16.17 -31.89
CA PRO A 548 13.93 -15.10 -31.67
C PRO A 548 13.55 -13.78 -32.37
N GLU A 549 12.92 -13.84 -33.55
CA GLU A 549 12.50 -12.65 -34.30
C GLU A 549 11.37 -11.88 -33.58
N LYS A 550 10.68 -12.54 -32.63
CA LYS A 550 9.59 -11.97 -31.83
C LYS A 550 10.06 -11.42 -30.49
N CYS A 551 11.34 -11.58 -30.12
CA CYS A 551 11.85 -11.14 -28.82
C CYS A 551 11.62 -9.65 -28.55
N ARG A 552 11.75 -8.78 -29.56
CA ARG A 552 11.47 -7.35 -29.40
C ARG A 552 10.00 -7.07 -29.05
N GLU A 553 9.09 -7.77 -29.71
CA GLU A 553 7.64 -7.64 -29.45
C GLU A 553 7.26 -8.20 -28.07
N LEU A 554 7.91 -9.28 -27.64
CA LEU A 554 7.75 -9.86 -26.31
C LEU A 554 8.32 -8.93 -25.22
N ALA A 555 9.48 -8.32 -25.45
CA ALA A 555 10.06 -7.33 -24.54
C ALA A 555 9.11 -6.16 -24.33
N LEU A 556 8.55 -5.60 -25.43
CA LEU A 556 7.55 -4.54 -25.37
C LEU A 556 6.28 -4.97 -24.59
N HIS A 557 5.86 -6.22 -24.72
CA HIS A 557 4.74 -6.75 -23.92
C HIS A 557 5.07 -6.76 -22.42
N PHE A 558 6.25 -7.24 -22.03
CA PHE A 558 6.65 -7.27 -20.61
C PHE A 558 6.88 -5.86 -20.04
N GLU A 559 7.34 -4.92 -20.84
CA GLU A 559 7.50 -3.51 -20.45
C GLU A 559 6.16 -2.79 -20.27
N SER A 560 5.22 -2.99 -21.21
CA SER A 560 3.94 -2.26 -21.23
C SER A 560 2.82 -2.95 -20.45
N GLN A 561 2.68 -4.28 -20.59
CA GLN A 561 1.62 -5.08 -19.97
C GLN A 561 2.14 -5.83 -18.74
N GLY A 562 3.34 -6.40 -18.83
CA GLY A 562 3.98 -7.14 -17.74
C GLY A 562 3.23 -8.39 -17.29
N THR A 563 2.31 -8.93 -18.10
CA THR A 563 1.54 -10.15 -17.79
C THR A 563 2.31 -11.41 -18.21
N PRO A 564 2.15 -12.55 -17.52
CA PRO A 564 2.67 -13.84 -17.99
C PRO A 564 2.05 -14.22 -19.34
N ILE A 565 2.86 -14.83 -20.21
CA ILE A 565 2.44 -15.26 -21.55
C ILE A 565 2.34 -16.79 -21.58
N MET A 566 1.23 -17.34 -22.08
CA MET A 566 1.18 -18.77 -22.39
C MET A 566 1.74 -18.99 -23.79
N ILE A 567 2.61 -19.98 -23.96
CA ILE A 567 3.11 -20.43 -25.26
C ILE A 567 2.70 -21.88 -25.49
N GLY A 568 1.90 -22.13 -26.52
CA GLY A 568 1.41 -23.47 -26.89
C GLY A 568 1.93 -23.90 -28.25
N GLY A 569 2.54 -25.09 -28.33
CA GLY A 569 3.02 -25.69 -29.58
C GLY A 569 2.67 -27.17 -29.66
N GLY A 570 1.72 -27.53 -30.53
CA GLY A 570 1.18 -28.89 -30.60
C GLY A 570 0.44 -29.28 -29.31
N VAL A 571 1.02 -30.22 -28.55
CA VAL A 571 0.41 -30.79 -27.31
C VAL A 571 1.11 -30.33 -26.02
N LEU A 572 2.09 -29.42 -26.16
CA LEU A 572 2.84 -28.88 -25.02
C LEU A 572 2.56 -27.38 -24.88
N ALA A 573 2.47 -26.95 -23.62
CA ALA A 573 2.35 -25.54 -23.26
C ALA A 573 3.35 -25.18 -22.15
N TYR A 574 3.87 -23.97 -22.22
CA TYR A 574 4.71 -23.36 -21.19
C TYR A 574 4.20 -21.97 -20.82
N THR A 575 4.68 -21.42 -19.72
CA THR A 575 4.46 -20.03 -19.36
C THR A 575 5.77 -19.26 -19.51
N LEU A 576 5.78 -18.22 -20.34
CA LEU A 576 6.88 -17.29 -20.50
C LEU A 576 6.73 -16.13 -19.51
N LEU A 577 7.77 -15.89 -18.71
CA LEU A 577 7.81 -14.87 -17.66
C LEU A 577 8.72 -13.69 -18.00
N GLY A 578 9.44 -13.76 -19.11
CA GLY A 578 10.35 -12.70 -19.51
C GLY A 578 11.24 -13.09 -20.68
N VAL A 579 11.90 -12.09 -21.24
CA VAL A 579 12.91 -12.23 -22.29
C VAL A 579 14.16 -11.45 -21.92
N ASP A 580 15.31 -11.93 -22.37
CA ASP A 580 16.56 -11.19 -22.37
C ASP A 580 16.99 -11.08 -23.83
N TYR A 581 17.12 -9.85 -24.34
CA TYR A 581 17.31 -9.60 -25.76
C TYR A 581 18.40 -8.56 -25.98
N ASN A 582 19.40 -8.90 -26.80
CA ASN A 582 20.38 -7.94 -27.28
C ASN A 582 19.99 -7.48 -28.69
N GLU A 583 19.59 -6.21 -28.83
CA GLU A 583 19.15 -5.65 -30.13
C GLU A 583 20.27 -5.60 -31.19
N VAL A 584 21.54 -5.56 -30.77
CA VAL A 584 22.70 -5.45 -31.67
C VAL A 584 23.12 -6.82 -32.20
N SER A 585 23.20 -7.83 -31.33
CA SER A 585 23.64 -9.18 -31.71
C SER A 585 22.50 -10.10 -32.15
N GLY A 586 21.26 -9.79 -31.76
CA GLY A 586 20.11 -10.67 -31.90
C GLY A 586 20.11 -11.87 -30.94
N ASP A 587 21.10 -11.99 -30.04
CA ASP A 587 21.11 -13.06 -29.03
C ASP A 587 19.95 -12.85 -28.06
N CYS A 588 19.31 -13.97 -27.70
CA CYS A 588 18.14 -13.94 -26.85
C CYS A 588 17.99 -15.17 -25.97
N ALA A 589 17.30 -14.97 -24.84
CA ALA A 589 16.86 -16.01 -23.95
C ALA A 589 15.43 -15.77 -23.48
N PHE A 590 14.74 -16.87 -23.16
CA PHE A 590 13.35 -16.91 -22.75
C PHE A 590 13.28 -17.47 -21.33
N LEU A 591 12.65 -16.74 -20.42
CA LEU A 591 12.47 -17.20 -19.05
C LEU A 591 11.21 -18.07 -18.98
N ILE A 592 11.40 -19.38 -18.91
CA ILE A 592 10.32 -20.35 -18.97
C ILE A 592 9.96 -20.84 -17.58
N LEU A 593 8.67 -20.90 -17.30
CA LEU A 593 8.05 -21.62 -16.19
C LEU A 593 7.27 -22.80 -16.77
N ASP A 594 7.70 -24.00 -16.40
CA ASP A 594 7.26 -25.25 -17.00
C ASP A 594 6.12 -25.88 -16.18
N PRO A 595 4.87 -25.94 -16.68
CA PRO A 595 3.76 -26.50 -15.94
C PRO A 595 3.81 -28.03 -15.78
N HIS A 596 4.76 -28.72 -16.44
CA HIS A 596 4.87 -30.18 -16.40
C HIS A 596 5.63 -30.71 -15.17
N TYR A 597 6.09 -29.83 -14.27
CA TYR A 597 6.67 -30.26 -13.01
C TYR A 597 5.66 -31.11 -12.23
N THR A 598 6.13 -32.20 -11.62
CA THR A 598 5.31 -33.17 -10.88
C THR A 598 5.82 -33.43 -9.47
N GLY A 599 6.91 -32.74 -9.09
CA GLY A 599 7.53 -32.89 -7.77
C GLY A 599 6.86 -32.01 -6.72
N ASN A 600 7.41 -32.07 -5.51
CA ASN A 600 6.95 -31.23 -4.40
C ASN A 600 7.34 -29.76 -4.60
N ASP A 601 6.58 -28.86 -3.98
CA ASP A 601 6.80 -27.40 -4.00
C ASP A 601 8.09 -26.98 -3.27
N GLU A 602 9.24 -27.25 -3.88
CA GLU A 602 10.57 -26.93 -3.38
C GLU A 602 11.32 -26.02 -4.37
N HIS A 603 11.39 -24.71 -4.05
CA HIS A 603 12.00 -23.70 -4.91
C HIS A 603 13.37 -24.11 -5.49
N LYS A 604 14.28 -24.60 -4.63
CA LYS A 604 15.62 -25.04 -5.06
C LYS A 604 15.58 -26.19 -6.06
N LYS A 605 14.67 -27.16 -5.91
CA LYS A 605 14.55 -28.29 -6.85
C LYS A 605 13.99 -27.84 -8.19
N ILE A 606 13.03 -26.92 -8.18
CA ILE A 606 12.41 -26.38 -9.40
C ILE A 606 13.43 -25.58 -10.21
N VAL A 607 14.16 -24.66 -9.57
CA VAL A 607 15.21 -23.86 -10.23
C VAL A 607 16.38 -24.73 -10.68
N ASN A 608 16.93 -25.58 -9.82
CA ASN A 608 18.07 -26.45 -10.19
C ASN A 608 17.70 -27.51 -11.23
N GLY A 609 16.45 -27.95 -11.25
CA GLY A 609 15.91 -28.85 -12.27
C GLY A 609 15.62 -28.15 -13.60
N GLY A 610 15.70 -26.82 -13.66
CA GLY A 610 15.45 -26.02 -14.85
C GLY A 610 13.97 -25.94 -15.25
N TRP A 611 13.06 -26.21 -14.32
CA TRP A 611 11.59 -26.09 -14.49
C TRP A 611 11.14 -24.64 -14.44
N CYS A 612 11.88 -23.78 -13.73
CA CYS A 612 11.86 -22.34 -13.93
C CYS A 612 13.28 -21.90 -14.28
N GLY A 613 13.48 -21.26 -15.43
CA GLY A 613 14.81 -20.82 -15.84
C GLY A 613 14.93 -20.27 -17.25
N TRP A 614 16.05 -19.60 -17.51
CA TRP A 614 16.38 -19.08 -18.82
C TRP A 614 16.71 -20.19 -19.82
N LYS A 615 16.09 -20.14 -20.99
CA LYS A 615 16.31 -21.04 -22.13
C LYS A 615 16.73 -20.21 -23.33
N LYS A 616 17.92 -20.45 -23.86
CA LYS A 616 18.32 -19.89 -25.16
C LYS A 616 17.57 -20.60 -26.28
N ALA A 617 17.31 -19.89 -27.38
CA ALA A 617 16.70 -20.49 -28.57
C ALA A 617 17.51 -21.69 -29.07
N VAL A 618 18.84 -21.53 -29.08
CA VAL A 618 19.82 -22.59 -29.33
C VAL A 618 20.70 -22.73 -28.09
N ASP A 619 20.73 -23.91 -27.48
CA ASP A 619 21.59 -24.17 -26.32
C ASP A 619 23.09 -24.25 -26.71
N SER A 620 23.98 -24.27 -25.72
CA SER A 620 25.43 -24.36 -25.94
C SER A 620 25.89 -25.66 -26.63
N LYS A 621 24.99 -26.64 -26.78
CA LYS A 621 25.20 -27.91 -27.49
C LYS A 621 24.56 -27.91 -28.88
N GLY A 622 24.05 -26.76 -29.34
CA GLY A 622 23.42 -26.62 -30.66
C GLY A 622 22.00 -27.19 -30.75
N ARG A 623 21.35 -27.48 -29.61
CA ARG A 623 19.98 -28.00 -29.60
C ARG A 623 18.98 -26.84 -29.50
N ASN A 624 17.96 -26.89 -30.33
CA ASN A 624 16.90 -25.90 -30.32
C ASN A 624 15.93 -26.20 -29.17
N PHE A 625 15.68 -25.21 -28.31
CA PHE A 625 14.66 -25.36 -27.26
C PHE A 625 13.26 -25.41 -27.88
N PHE A 626 12.99 -24.52 -28.83
CA PHE A 626 11.77 -24.55 -29.63
C PHE A 626 11.98 -25.37 -30.90
N LEU A 627 11.14 -26.37 -31.10
CA LEU A 627 11.19 -27.24 -32.27
C LEU A 627 10.85 -26.47 -33.56
N HIS A 628 11.74 -26.52 -34.54
CA HIS A 628 11.57 -25.79 -35.82
C HIS A 628 10.44 -26.35 -36.70
N ASP A 629 10.05 -27.62 -36.52
CA ASP A 629 8.98 -28.28 -37.29
C ASP A 629 7.58 -28.08 -36.67
N LYS A 630 7.48 -27.26 -35.62
CA LYS A 630 6.23 -26.98 -34.91
C LYS A 630 5.86 -25.50 -35.00
N PHE A 631 4.56 -25.24 -35.11
CA PHE A 631 3.99 -23.91 -34.91
C PHE A 631 3.80 -23.63 -33.42
N TYR A 632 3.79 -22.35 -33.04
CA TYR A 632 3.54 -21.89 -31.69
C TYR A 632 2.53 -20.74 -31.70
N ASN A 633 1.56 -20.79 -30.79
CA ASN A 633 0.65 -19.69 -30.52
C ASN A 633 0.96 -19.14 -29.13
N LEU A 634 1.23 -17.85 -29.07
CA LEU A 634 1.54 -17.14 -27.83
C LEU A 634 0.32 -16.31 -27.46
N LEU A 635 -0.24 -16.58 -26.29
CA LEU A 635 -1.31 -15.79 -25.71
C LEU A 635 -0.70 -14.70 -24.84
N LEU A 636 -0.94 -13.45 -25.21
CA LEU A 636 -0.47 -12.25 -24.53
C LEU A 636 -1.68 -11.55 -23.86
N PRO A 637 -2.00 -11.85 -22.58
CA PRO A 637 -3.09 -11.19 -21.87
C PRO A 637 -2.83 -9.70 -21.74
N GLN A 638 -3.82 -8.87 -22.07
CA GLN A 638 -3.70 -7.41 -21.96
C GLN A 638 -4.20 -6.97 -20.59
N ARG A 639 -3.47 -6.02 -20.00
CA ARG A 639 -3.85 -5.42 -18.74
C ARG A 639 -5.08 -4.52 -18.94
N PRO A 640 -6.16 -4.70 -18.17
CA PRO A 640 -7.27 -3.74 -18.17
C PRO A 640 -6.79 -2.36 -17.69
N ASN A 641 -7.15 -1.30 -18.40
CA ASN A 641 -6.94 0.06 -17.91
C ASN A 641 -7.91 0.33 -16.76
N MET A 642 -7.40 0.28 -15.53
CA MET A 642 -8.23 0.31 -14.33
C MET A 642 -7.51 1.02 -13.19
N VAL A 643 -8.27 1.81 -12.41
CA VAL A 643 -7.82 2.52 -11.21
C VAL A 643 -8.74 2.20 -10.04
#